data_AF-A0A9W8C612-F1
#
_entry.id   AF-A0A9W8C612-F1
#
_cell.length_a   1.000
_cell.length_b   1.000
_cell.length_c   1.000
_cell.angle_alpha   90.00
_cell.angle_beta   90.00
_cell.angle_gamma   90.00
#
_symmetry.space_group_name_H-M   'P 1'
#
loop_
_entity.id
_entity.type
_entity.pdbx_description
1 polymer ?
#
loop_
_entity_poly.entity_id
_entity_poly.type
_entity_poly.pdbx_seq_one_letter_code
_entity_poly.pdbx_strand_id
1 'polypeptide(L)'
;MWWSVMVLLIFQWNARSLIANGQEFKKFISDLGKKPDIICVQETWLKPQLNFVLQGYEVIRKDKKQGIGGGIATFIKQGVGYRNVEESGDKGVVVMEVWEGSRIKKVIWCGDFNAHNTLWGSFKTDYNGLIVEEMLDWGQLVCINNGCFTRIDVTHGRKSALDITLVSEILARKCECNASKQSTMGSDHYPIWCKIGVDITQTLLFKELCHNNMCEMVDDIEGIEELSKKISEMLRNTAEEVIGKKKTINSKKAVPWERNKAMKKARKSVLFNEYINFKRAQAIVRREVRKAKRNYWREFRNRIGEEIEINEVWNMIRKMGGIQRNNNIPVLVNNGKIAIKDRDKAEMLVETFVKVHSNENISENMRKYREQKVRENAHIYVKKNPSESMLDSEFTLYELKRVLVGVKYTSPGKDDICYEMIKHLSELSLSMILRLFNKIWETGNLPADWRHGVIVPIAKPGKDHSQPINYRPIALTSNLCKIMERMKMEKYVGFNTVVCLEAEIRKAQVNKEVLVGVFFDVEKAYDMLWKERLLLKLESLRIDGKMYNWILSFLFGRTIQVRVGTAFSQILPIENGTPQGSILGRSLYADDGALWKRGWKNGRIVGVFVFVAKTQVICFSKKKKNPRLNVKMYGYQLEQVNVVRFWGMWMDSKLSFKIHIQKLIEKCKKGINVLRCLSGAEWGASCQSLKIIYYAVIRSNIDYGCVVYSSANKTLLKKIEVIQNQALRICCGAFRSSPVASLQVEMGELPLEQRRSQLRLRYWYGVKGHLENHPVRVILKNCWEYEYKEITSFGWVVRKEVNSLELKDYEIAPSVAIPAIPPWLFPMPLIDLQIHKIMKEPEMNIPTKLVVQQYIIKEYYSVLQVFTDGSKEPELSEHVSVFTTELLATMLALQWIEEVQPERTVICSDSMAVLTSLLSGKSEARQDLVFEVLQSLFRIRQLGIEVNFLWVPAYVGGGGQRLIYGGLGHHWPPLAPPLVVDTKLFIQCALPF
;
A
#
# COMPACT_ATOMS: atom_id res chain seq x y z
N MET A 1 -10.53 8.13 -2.75
CA MET A 1 -10.69 9.46 -3.41
C MET A 1 -10.95 9.29 -4.91
N TRP A 2 -11.57 8.17 -5.33
CA TRP A 2 -11.67 7.71 -6.74
C TRP A 2 -13.12 7.39 -7.13
N TRP A 3 -14.08 8.13 -6.57
CA TRP A 3 -15.49 7.95 -6.87
C TRP A 3 -16.01 9.27 -7.41
N SER A 4 -16.34 9.29 -8.70
CA SER A 4 -17.19 10.30 -9.29
C SER A 4 -18.33 9.55 -9.96
N VAL A 5 -19.57 9.90 -9.63
CA VAL A 5 -20.75 9.34 -10.27
C VAL A 5 -20.86 10.03 -11.64
N MET A 6 -20.71 9.28 -12.72
CA MET A 6 -21.04 9.77 -14.05
C MET A 6 -22.55 9.62 -14.23
N VAL A 7 -23.24 10.64 -14.74
CA VAL A 7 -24.69 10.58 -14.95
C VAL A 7 -24.97 10.50 -16.45
N LEU A 8 -25.44 9.34 -16.90
CA LEU A 8 -25.98 9.17 -18.26
C LEU A 8 -27.39 9.77 -18.32
N LEU A 9 -27.66 10.55 -19.36
CA LEU A 9 -28.96 11.14 -19.61
C LEU A 9 -29.64 10.43 -20.80
N ILE A 10 -30.73 9.74 -20.51
CA ILE A 10 -31.53 9.00 -21.50
C ILE A 10 -32.84 9.75 -21.74
N PHE A 11 -33.19 9.89 -23.02
CA PHE A 11 -34.44 10.49 -23.48
C PHE A 11 -35.27 9.41 -24.18
N GLN A 12 -36.54 9.27 -23.81
CA GLN A 12 -37.48 8.36 -24.47
C GLN A 12 -38.69 9.13 -24.98
N TRP A 13 -39.15 8.81 -26.19
CA TRP A 13 -40.37 9.42 -26.73
C TRP A 13 -41.06 8.56 -27.79
N ASN A 14 -42.38 8.41 -27.65
CA ASN A 14 -43.22 7.81 -28.68
C ASN A 14 -43.68 8.90 -29.68
N ALA A 15 -43.14 8.84 -30.89
CA ALA A 15 -43.26 9.92 -31.87
C ALA A 15 -44.56 9.87 -32.69
N ARG A 16 -45.23 8.71 -32.78
CA ARG A 16 -46.40 8.50 -33.66
C ARG A 16 -46.19 9.01 -35.09
N SER A 17 -44.98 8.82 -35.64
CA SER A 17 -44.42 9.34 -36.90
C SER A 17 -43.36 10.42 -36.73
N LEU A 18 -42.11 10.04 -36.98
CA LEU A 18 -41.01 10.99 -37.18
C LEU A 18 -41.12 11.76 -38.49
N ILE A 19 -41.95 11.32 -39.44
CA ILE A 19 -42.18 12.06 -40.69
C ILE A 19 -43.05 13.30 -40.40
N ALA A 20 -44.09 13.15 -39.58
CA ALA A 20 -44.97 14.26 -39.20
C ALA A 20 -44.32 15.17 -38.14
N ASN A 21 -43.70 14.58 -37.12
CA ASN A 21 -43.26 15.31 -35.93
C ASN A 21 -41.73 15.54 -35.87
N GLY A 22 -40.98 15.08 -36.86
CA GLY A 22 -39.51 15.05 -36.82
C GLY A 22 -38.84 16.43 -36.87
N GLN A 23 -39.45 17.43 -37.49
CA GLN A 23 -38.90 18.80 -37.50
C GLN A 23 -38.97 19.45 -36.11
N GLU A 24 -40.10 19.29 -35.43
CA GLU A 24 -40.30 19.79 -34.06
C GLU A 24 -39.38 19.05 -33.08
N PHE A 25 -39.24 17.74 -33.24
CA PHE A 25 -38.28 16.93 -32.47
C PHE A 25 -36.83 17.40 -32.64
N LYS A 26 -36.37 17.66 -33.88
CA LYS A 26 -35.01 18.17 -34.13
C LYS A 26 -34.77 19.52 -33.47
N LYS A 27 -35.74 20.43 -33.55
CA LYS A 27 -35.68 21.74 -32.91
C LYS A 27 -35.65 21.63 -31.39
N PHE A 28 -36.48 20.75 -30.82
CA PHE A 28 -36.48 20.50 -29.38
C PHE A 28 -35.11 20.02 -28.90
N ILE A 29 -34.48 19.06 -29.59
CA ILE A 29 -33.15 18.56 -29.21
C ILE A 29 -32.05 19.62 -29.40
N SER A 30 -32.15 20.51 -30.40
CA SER A 30 -31.16 21.59 -30.58
C SER A 30 -31.21 22.64 -29.49
N ASP A 31 -32.40 22.92 -28.96
CA ASP A 31 -32.63 24.00 -27.99
C ASP A 31 -32.29 23.59 -26.53
N LEU A 32 -31.94 22.32 -26.30
CA LEU A 32 -31.54 21.81 -24.98
C LEU A 32 -30.14 22.28 -24.59
N GLY A 33 -30.01 22.91 -23.42
CA GLY A 33 -28.72 23.32 -22.85
C GLY A 33 -27.77 22.15 -22.54
N LYS A 34 -28.29 20.96 -22.21
CA LYS A 34 -27.53 19.70 -22.15
C LYS A 34 -28.24 18.64 -22.99
N LYS A 35 -27.58 18.20 -24.06
CA LYS A 35 -28.10 17.17 -24.96
C LYS A 35 -28.11 15.77 -24.29
N PRO A 36 -29.09 14.90 -24.59
CA PRO A 36 -29.11 13.52 -24.09
C PRO A 36 -27.91 12.72 -24.58
N ASP A 37 -27.47 11.74 -23.81
CA ASP A 37 -26.41 10.82 -24.22
C ASP A 37 -26.99 9.69 -25.10
N ILE A 38 -28.22 9.26 -24.80
CA ILE A 38 -28.98 8.28 -25.59
C ILE A 38 -30.42 8.77 -25.78
N ILE A 39 -30.96 8.60 -26.98
CA ILE A 39 -32.34 8.97 -27.35
C ILE A 39 -33.04 7.74 -27.94
N CYS A 40 -34.10 7.27 -27.32
CA CYS A 40 -34.93 6.17 -27.78
C CYS A 40 -36.24 6.71 -28.32
N VAL A 41 -36.54 6.44 -29.59
CA VAL A 41 -37.78 6.87 -30.25
C VAL A 41 -38.58 5.64 -30.67
N GLN A 42 -39.82 5.57 -30.18
CA GLN A 42 -40.81 4.54 -30.57
C GLN A 42 -41.81 5.08 -31.58
N GLU A 43 -42.48 4.18 -32.31
CA GLU A 43 -43.47 4.50 -33.34
C GLU A 43 -42.91 5.50 -34.38
N THR A 44 -41.72 5.18 -34.91
CA THR A 44 -41.01 6.07 -35.84
C THR A 44 -41.71 6.20 -37.19
N TRP A 45 -42.39 5.14 -37.63
CA TRP A 45 -43.07 5.01 -38.93
C TRP A 45 -42.16 5.26 -40.13
N LEU A 46 -40.85 5.09 -39.95
CA LEU A 46 -39.86 5.20 -41.00
C LEU A 46 -39.88 3.93 -41.87
N LYS A 47 -39.72 4.13 -43.18
CA LYS A 47 -39.49 3.04 -44.13
C LYS A 47 -37.98 2.90 -44.38
N PRO A 48 -37.47 1.71 -44.75
CA PRO A 48 -36.05 1.48 -45.00
C PRO A 48 -35.40 2.48 -45.98
N GLN A 49 -36.18 3.02 -46.91
CA GLN A 49 -35.75 3.98 -47.94
C GLN A 49 -35.64 5.43 -47.44
N LEU A 50 -36.25 5.77 -46.30
CA LEU A 50 -36.23 7.11 -45.73
C LEU A 50 -35.09 7.23 -44.73
N ASN A 51 -34.21 8.22 -44.90
CA ASN A 51 -33.12 8.50 -43.96
C ASN A 51 -33.50 9.63 -43.01
N PHE A 52 -33.44 9.35 -41.70
CA PHE A 52 -33.62 10.35 -40.66
C PHE A 52 -32.33 10.50 -39.86
N VAL A 53 -31.65 11.64 -40.02
CA VAL A 53 -30.35 11.93 -39.36
C VAL A 53 -30.52 12.99 -38.29
N LEU A 54 -29.88 12.77 -37.14
CA LEU A 54 -29.73 13.72 -36.04
C LEU A 54 -28.25 14.05 -35.86
N GLN A 55 -27.88 15.32 -35.98
CA GLN A 55 -26.48 15.73 -35.98
C GLN A 55 -25.79 15.45 -34.64
N GLY A 56 -24.64 14.77 -34.67
CA GLY A 56 -23.86 14.39 -33.49
C GLY A 56 -24.27 13.07 -32.84
N TYR A 57 -25.16 12.30 -33.48
CA TYR A 57 -25.60 10.99 -33.03
C TYR A 57 -25.44 9.93 -34.12
N GLU A 58 -25.06 8.72 -33.71
CA GLU A 58 -25.21 7.49 -34.48
C GLU A 58 -26.61 6.91 -34.29
N VAL A 59 -27.18 6.25 -35.29
CA VAL A 59 -28.55 5.71 -35.22
C VAL A 59 -28.57 4.21 -35.43
N ILE A 60 -29.21 3.50 -34.52
CA ILE A 60 -29.60 2.08 -34.65
C ILE A 60 -31.12 2.08 -34.84
N ARG A 61 -31.62 1.49 -35.93
CA ARG A 61 -33.06 1.45 -36.18
C ARG A 61 -33.55 0.09 -36.68
N LYS A 62 -34.79 -0.22 -36.36
CA LYS A 62 -35.55 -1.36 -36.88
C LYS A 62 -36.86 -0.84 -37.47
N ASP A 63 -36.94 -0.85 -38.79
CA ASP A 63 -38.10 -0.38 -39.55
C ASP A 63 -39.07 -1.55 -39.82
N LYS A 64 -40.38 -1.29 -39.79
CA LYS A 64 -41.40 -2.31 -40.04
C LYS A 64 -41.61 -2.51 -41.54
N LYS A 65 -41.62 -3.76 -42.02
CA LYS A 65 -41.73 -4.09 -43.46
C LYS A 65 -43.16 -3.95 -44.03
N GLN A 66 -44.21 -4.11 -43.21
CA GLN A 66 -45.62 -3.99 -43.60
C GLN A 66 -46.49 -3.40 -42.45
N GLY A 67 -47.47 -2.54 -42.78
CA GLY A 67 -48.40 -1.89 -41.85
C GLY A 67 -48.35 -0.35 -41.83
N ILE A 68 -49.37 0.29 -41.22
CA ILE A 68 -49.54 1.77 -41.17
C ILE A 68 -48.77 2.41 -39.98
N GLY A 69 -48.21 1.61 -39.06
CA GLY A 69 -47.46 2.08 -37.90
C GLY A 69 -46.49 1.05 -37.31
N GLY A 70 -45.59 1.51 -36.43
CA GLY A 70 -44.49 0.77 -35.81
C GLY A 70 -43.08 1.26 -36.21
N GLY A 71 -42.06 0.67 -35.60
CA GLY A 71 -40.64 0.98 -35.84
C GLY A 71 -39.97 1.67 -34.65
N ILE A 72 -38.67 1.41 -34.48
CA ILE A 72 -37.87 1.90 -33.35
C ILE A 72 -36.58 2.51 -33.89
N ALA A 73 -36.16 3.66 -33.33
CA ALA A 73 -34.85 4.25 -33.59
C ALA A 73 -34.18 4.69 -32.28
N THR A 74 -32.95 4.26 -32.07
CA THR A 74 -32.10 4.65 -30.95
C THR A 74 -30.94 5.49 -31.48
N PHE A 75 -30.88 6.76 -31.07
CA PHE A 75 -29.78 7.67 -31.38
C PHE A 75 -28.80 7.72 -30.21
N ILE A 76 -27.53 7.39 -30.47
CA ILE A 76 -26.45 7.33 -29.50
C ILE A 76 -25.46 8.44 -29.79
N LYS A 77 -25.15 9.27 -28.80
CA LYS A 77 -24.23 10.40 -28.99
C LYS A 77 -22.83 9.91 -29.37
N GLN A 78 -22.21 10.54 -30.35
CA GLN A 78 -20.84 10.19 -30.77
C GLN A 78 -19.88 10.24 -29.58
N GLY A 79 -19.09 9.18 -29.40
CA GLY A 79 -18.18 8.99 -28.26
C GLY A 79 -18.73 8.14 -27.11
N VAL A 80 -20.01 7.73 -27.14
CA VAL A 80 -20.58 6.75 -26.22
C VAL A 80 -20.41 5.34 -26.81
N GLY A 81 -19.63 4.48 -26.15
CA GLY A 81 -19.45 3.09 -26.59
C GLY A 81 -20.72 2.25 -26.38
N TYR A 82 -21.09 1.44 -27.37
CA TYR A 82 -22.25 0.54 -27.32
C TYR A 82 -21.97 -0.79 -28.01
N ARG A 83 -22.76 -1.82 -27.67
CA ARG A 83 -22.82 -3.10 -28.39
C ARG A 83 -24.25 -3.32 -28.85
N ASN A 84 -24.44 -3.65 -30.12
CA ASN A 84 -25.75 -4.04 -30.64
C ASN A 84 -26.04 -5.48 -30.21
N VAL A 85 -27.18 -5.71 -29.54
CA VAL A 85 -27.66 -7.04 -29.15
C VAL A 85 -28.84 -7.36 -30.07
N GLU A 86 -28.71 -8.40 -30.91
CA GLU A 86 -29.81 -8.82 -31.78
C GLU A 86 -30.92 -9.45 -30.94
N GLU A 87 -32.05 -8.75 -30.81
CA GLU A 87 -33.26 -9.31 -30.18
C GLU A 87 -34.21 -9.95 -31.18
N SER A 88 -34.69 -11.14 -30.79
CA SER A 88 -35.73 -11.94 -31.41
C SER A 88 -37.13 -11.45 -31.00
N GLY A 89 -37.61 -10.35 -31.58
CA GLY A 89 -39.01 -9.93 -31.38
C GLY A 89 -39.45 -8.69 -32.16
N ASP A 90 -40.74 -8.64 -32.52
CA ASP A 90 -41.42 -7.55 -33.26
C ASP A 90 -42.08 -6.49 -32.37
N LYS A 91 -41.89 -6.55 -31.04
CA LYS A 91 -42.53 -5.64 -30.07
C LYS A 91 -41.63 -4.43 -29.77
N GLY A 92 -42.24 -3.25 -29.64
CA GLY A 92 -41.66 -1.90 -29.57
C GLY A 92 -40.75 -1.56 -28.36
N VAL A 93 -39.89 -2.48 -27.90
CA VAL A 93 -39.04 -2.33 -26.72
C VAL A 93 -37.58 -2.08 -27.14
N VAL A 94 -36.92 -1.16 -26.44
CA VAL A 94 -35.48 -0.91 -26.54
C VAL A 94 -34.83 -1.49 -25.29
N VAL A 95 -33.93 -2.46 -25.48
CA VAL A 95 -33.09 -3.00 -24.41
C VAL A 95 -31.69 -2.43 -24.54
N MET A 96 -31.18 -1.87 -23.43
CA MET A 96 -29.84 -1.32 -23.33
C MET A 96 -29.06 -2.06 -22.23
N GLU A 97 -27.90 -2.60 -22.59
CA GLU A 97 -26.96 -3.16 -21.65
C GLU A 97 -25.92 -2.09 -21.27
N VAL A 98 -25.79 -1.82 -19.98
CA VAL A 98 -24.75 -0.95 -19.42
C VAL A 98 -23.62 -1.82 -18.88
N TRP A 99 -22.42 -1.61 -19.41
CA TRP A 99 -21.24 -2.39 -19.10
C TRP A 99 -20.37 -1.68 -18.06
N GLU A 100 -19.87 -2.46 -17.09
CA GLU A 100 -18.85 -2.01 -16.15
C GLU A 100 -17.61 -2.90 -16.31
N GLY A 101 -16.70 -2.50 -17.20
CA GLY A 101 -15.57 -3.34 -17.62
C GLY A 101 -16.02 -4.57 -18.41
N SER A 102 -15.48 -5.75 -18.10
CA SER A 102 -15.79 -7.02 -18.80
C SER A 102 -17.04 -7.74 -18.28
N ARG A 103 -17.81 -7.14 -17.36
CA ARG A 103 -19.04 -7.72 -16.80
C ARG A 103 -20.28 -7.01 -17.36
N ILE A 104 -21.16 -7.76 -18.03
CA ILE A 104 -22.56 -7.36 -18.26
C ILE A 104 -23.32 -7.61 -16.96
N LYS A 105 -23.93 -6.60 -16.32
CA LYS A 105 -24.92 -6.85 -15.25
C LYS A 105 -25.93 -5.71 -15.00
N LYS A 106 -26.17 -4.80 -15.95
CA LYS A 106 -27.10 -3.69 -15.75
C LYS A 106 -27.92 -3.49 -17.03
N VAL A 107 -29.21 -3.81 -16.98
CA VAL A 107 -30.10 -3.77 -18.16
C VAL A 107 -31.17 -2.71 -17.93
N ILE A 108 -31.46 -1.95 -18.98
CA ILE A 108 -32.52 -0.94 -19.01
C ILE A 108 -33.45 -1.29 -20.17
N TRP A 109 -34.75 -1.42 -19.88
CA TRP A 109 -35.80 -1.68 -20.86
C TRP A 109 -36.65 -0.41 -20.96
N CYS A 110 -36.74 0.14 -22.17
CA CYS A 110 -37.54 1.32 -22.46
C CYS A 110 -38.49 1.01 -23.61
N GLY A 111 -39.80 1.15 -23.44
CA GLY A 111 -40.71 0.83 -24.53
C GLY A 111 -42.14 1.33 -24.33
N ASP A 112 -42.92 1.23 -25.40
CA ASP A 112 -44.37 1.30 -25.33
C ASP A 112 -44.90 -0.13 -25.11
N PHE A 113 -45.23 -0.43 -23.86
CA PHE A 113 -45.68 -1.77 -23.46
C PHE A 113 -47.20 -1.93 -23.64
N ASN A 114 -47.94 -0.85 -23.88
CA ASN A 114 -49.41 -0.84 -23.93
C ASN A 114 -50.04 -1.64 -22.77
N ALA A 115 -49.47 -1.46 -21.57
CA ALA A 115 -49.80 -2.21 -20.37
C ALA A 115 -50.31 -1.25 -19.30
N HIS A 116 -51.57 -1.38 -18.92
CA HIS A 116 -52.16 -0.58 -17.86
C HIS A 116 -51.98 -1.30 -16.53
N ASN A 117 -51.30 -0.69 -15.56
CA ASN A 117 -51.22 -1.17 -14.18
C ASN A 117 -51.18 0.01 -13.20
N THR A 118 -51.82 -0.16 -12.04
CA THR A 118 -51.77 0.80 -10.94
C THR A 118 -50.35 1.04 -10.41
N LEU A 119 -49.45 0.05 -10.49
CA LEU A 119 -48.06 0.13 -9.99
C LEU A 119 -47.24 1.26 -10.64
N TRP A 120 -47.49 1.58 -11.91
CA TRP A 120 -46.78 2.66 -12.63
C TRP A 120 -47.70 3.82 -13.02
N GLY A 121 -48.88 3.94 -12.39
CA GLY A 121 -49.72 5.14 -12.46
C GLY A 121 -50.89 5.11 -13.46
N SER A 122 -51.31 3.93 -13.95
CA SER A 122 -52.58 3.80 -14.68
C SER A 122 -53.78 3.65 -13.73
N PHE A 123 -54.98 4.06 -14.17
CA PHE A 123 -56.21 4.00 -13.36
C PHE A 123 -56.74 2.59 -13.09
N LYS A 124 -56.36 1.62 -13.93
CA LYS A 124 -56.78 0.22 -13.84
C LYS A 124 -55.61 -0.67 -14.21
N THR A 125 -55.66 -1.92 -13.73
CA THR A 125 -54.76 -2.97 -14.20
C THR A 125 -55.44 -3.82 -15.25
N ASP A 126 -54.82 -3.97 -16.42
CA ASP A 126 -55.27 -4.85 -17.50
C ASP A 126 -54.39 -6.11 -17.60
N TYR A 127 -54.75 -7.03 -18.50
CA TYR A 127 -54.05 -8.30 -18.67
C TYR A 127 -52.56 -8.13 -19.04
N ASN A 128 -52.24 -7.16 -19.90
CA ASN A 128 -50.86 -6.85 -20.25
C ASN A 128 -50.10 -6.26 -19.05
N GLY A 129 -50.78 -5.47 -18.21
CA GLY A 129 -50.25 -4.96 -16.95
C GLY A 129 -49.90 -6.04 -15.95
N LEU A 130 -50.68 -7.12 -15.87
CA LEU A 130 -50.37 -8.27 -15.01
C LEU A 130 -49.16 -9.07 -15.54
N ILE A 131 -49.05 -9.26 -16.86
CA ILE A 131 -47.89 -9.93 -17.46
C ILE A 131 -46.61 -9.16 -17.14
N VAL A 132 -46.63 -7.83 -17.32
CA VAL A 132 -45.45 -7.01 -17.03
C VAL A 132 -45.13 -7.02 -15.52
N GLU A 133 -46.13 -7.05 -14.65
CA GLU A 133 -45.94 -7.20 -13.20
C GLU A 133 -45.25 -8.53 -12.83
N GLU A 134 -45.69 -9.66 -13.39
CA GLU A 134 -45.00 -10.95 -13.21
C GLU A 134 -43.56 -10.94 -13.74
N MET A 135 -43.31 -10.23 -14.84
CA MET A 135 -41.95 -10.06 -15.39
C MET A 135 -41.03 -9.26 -14.45
N LEU A 136 -41.55 -8.32 -13.65
CA LEU A 136 -40.75 -7.59 -12.66
C LEU A 136 -40.20 -8.56 -11.60
N ASP A 137 -41.04 -9.45 -11.11
CA ASP A 137 -40.70 -10.43 -10.07
C ASP A 137 -39.71 -11.49 -10.58
N TRP A 138 -39.95 -12.05 -11.78
CA TRP A 138 -39.10 -13.10 -12.35
C TRP A 138 -37.77 -12.55 -12.89
N GLY A 139 -37.78 -11.32 -13.41
CA GLY A 139 -36.63 -10.69 -14.07
C GLY A 139 -35.71 -9.90 -13.16
N GLN A 140 -36.02 -9.74 -11.86
CA GLN A 140 -35.33 -8.83 -10.93
C GLN A 140 -35.26 -7.39 -11.47
N LEU A 141 -36.35 -6.95 -12.11
CA LEU A 141 -36.49 -5.63 -12.72
C LEU A 141 -37.37 -4.74 -11.84
N VAL A 142 -37.09 -3.44 -11.84
CA VAL A 142 -37.82 -2.42 -11.10
C VAL A 142 -38.32 -1.38 -12.10
N CYS A 143 -39.62 -1.10 -12.06
CA CYS A 143 -40.19 0.03 -12.79
C CYS A 143 -39.82 1.34 -12.06
N ILE A 144 -39.15 2.26 -12.77
CA ILE A 144 -38.70 3.54 -12.19
C ILE A 144 -39.65 4.70 -12.48
N ASN A 145 -40.75 4.47 -13.19
CA ASN A 145 -41.75 5.49 -13.47
C ASN A 145 -42.39 5.98 -12.17
N ASN A 146 -42.46 7.30 -11.99
CA ASN A 146 -42.98 7.93 -10.77
C ASN A 146 -44.50 8.16 -10.77
N GLY A 147 -45.25 7.38 -11.57
CA GLY A 147 -46.70 7.52 -11.71
C GLY A 147 -47.16 8.74 -12.52
N CYS A 148 -46.25 9.49 -13.15
CA CYS A 148 -46.63 10.54 -14.10
C CYS A 148 -47.21 9.94 -15.38
N PHE A 149 -48.28 10.54 -15.89
CA PHE A 149 -48.86 10.16 -17.17
C PHE A 149 -47.90 10.42 -18.33
N THR A 150 -47.80 9.47 -19.25
CA THR A 150 -46.90 9.52 -20.41
C THR A 150 -47.68 9.74 -21.71
N ARG A 151 -49.01 9.61 -21.69
CA ARG A 151 -49.91 9.84 -22.83
C ARG A 151 -51.13 10.67 -22.43
N ILE A 152 -51.60 11.51 -23.35
CA ILE A 152 -52.86 12.26 -23.25
C ILE A 152 -53.74 11.94 -24.46
N ASP A 153 -54.91 11.37 -24.22
CA ASP A 153 -55.94 11.23 -25.26
C ASP A 153 -56.55 12.60 -25.53
N VAL A 154 -56.24 13.17 -26.69
CA VAL A 154 -56.71 14.50 -27.11
C VAL A 154 -58.22 14.55 -27.30
N THR A 155 -58.87 13.40 -27.56
CA THR A 155 -60.32 13.34 -27.81
C THR A 155 -61.15 13.33 -26.53
N HIS A 156 -60.68 12.64 -25.48
CA HIS A 156 -61.42 12.50 -24.21
C HIS A 156 -60.72 13.15 -23.01
N GLY A 157 -59.53 13.74 -23.18
CA GLY A 157 -58.71 14.32 -22.12
C GLY A 157 -58.15 13.30 -21.11
N ARG A 158 -58.32 12.00 -21.36
CA ARG A 158 -57.88 10.93 -20.46
C ARG A 158 -56.36 10.79 -20.52
N LYS A 159 -55.73 10.63 -19.36
CA LYS A 159 -54.27 10.50 -19.23
C LYS A 159 -53.92 9.08 -18.79
N SER A 160 -52.88 8.51 -19.35
CA SER A 160 -52.40 7.17 -19.00
C SER A 160 -50.88 7.10 -18.96
N ALA A 161 -50.34 6.16 -18.18
CA ALA A 161 -48.92 5.83 -18.14
C ALA A 161 -48.73 4.50 -18.87
N LEU A 162 -48.36 4.58 -20.14
CA LEU A 162 -48.21 3.43 -21.05
C LEU A 162 -46.75 3.17 -21.42
N ASP A 163 -45.96 4.23 -21.47
CA ASP A 163 -44.53 4.18 -21.77
C ASP A 163 -43.78 3.98 -20.43
N ILE A 164 -43.24 2.79 -20.23
CA ILE A 164 -42.57 2.43 -18.99
C ILE A 164 -41.08 2.18 -19.20
N THR A 165 -40.30 2.52 -18.17
CA THR A 165 -38.88 2.24 -18.09
C THR A 165 -38.63 1.26 -16.94
N LEU A 166 -38.07 0.10 -17.27
CA LEU A 166 -37.70 -0.93 -16.31
C LEU A 166 -36.17 -1.01 -16.24
N VAL A 167 -35.61 -1.17 -15.05
CA VAL A 167 -34.16 -1.30 -14.84
C VAL A 167 -33.87 -2.43 -13.86
N SER A 168 -32.67 -3.02 -13.91
CA SER A 168 -32.27 -3.96 -12.87
C SER A 168 -32.26 -3.31 -11.48
N GLU A 169 -32.54 -4.08 -10.42
CA GLU A 169 -32.63 -3.61 -9.04
C GLU A 169 -31.43 -2.74 -8.60
N ILE A 170 -30.22 -3.13 -9.04
CA ILE A 170 -28.96 -2.43 -8.75
C ILE A 170 -28.94 -1.01 -9.34
N LEU A 171 -29.53 -0.82 -10.52
CA LEU A 171 -29.63 0.48 -11.18
C LEU A 171 -30.73 1.36 -10.56
N ALA A 172 -31.84 0.76 -10.12
CA ALA A 172 -33.03 1.48 -9.67
C ALA A 172 -32.73 2.53 -8.59
N ARG A 173 -31.84 2.22 -7.63
CA ARG A 173 -31.43 3.13 -6.54
C ARG A 173 -30.66 4.38 -7.02
N LYS A 174 -30.20 4.38 -8.28
CA LYS A 174 -29.36 5.42 -8.90
C LYS A 174 -30.04 6.08 -10.11
N CYS A 175 -31.29 5.73 -10.37
CA CYS A 175 -32.06 6.23 -11.49
C CYS A 175 -33.11 7.24 -11.03
N GLU A 176 -33.30 8.30 -11.81
CA GLU A 176 -34.45 9.20 -11.69
C GLU A 176 -35.17 9.25 -13.03
N CYS A 177 -36.48 8.97 -13.06
CA CYS A 177 -37.32 9.04 -14.25
C CYS A 177 -38.40 10.11 -14.09
N ASN A 178 -38.57 10.97 -15.08
CA ASN A 178 -39.61 12.01 -15.11
C ASN A 178 -40.16 12.23 -16.53
N ALA A 179 -41.48 12.22 -16.69
CA ALA A 179 -42.14 12.67 -17.92
C ALA A 179 -42.16 14.22 -17.98
N SER A 180 -41.73 14.80 -19.11
CA SER A 180 -41.77 16.24 -19.34
C SER A 180 -43.21 16.68 -19.63
N LYS A 181 -43.71 17.64 -18.85
CA LYS A 181 -45.05 18.22 -19.05
C LYS A 181 -45.06 19.45 -19.97
N GLN A 182 -43.91 19.80 -20.56
CA GLN A 182 -43.73 21.08 -21.26
C GLN A 182 -44.18 21.06 -22.72
N SER A 183 -43.99 19.95 -23.43
CA SER A 183 -44.45 19.76 -24.81
C SER A 183 -44.54 18.28 -25.14
N THR A 184 -45.51 17.90 -25.98
CA THR A 184 -45.60 16.56 -26.59
C THR A 184 -44.94 16.48 -27.96
N MET A 185 -44.41 17.59 -28.47
CA MET A 185 -43.72 17.72 -29.77
C MET A 185 -44.55 17.14 -30.94
N GLY A 186 -45.84 17.45 -30.99
CA GLY A 186 -46.76 16.98 -32.04
C GLY A 186 -47.33 15.56 -31.84
N SER A 187 -46.91 14.83 -30.79
CA SER A 187 -47.45 13.50 -30.44
C SER A 187 -48.56 13.58 -29.39
N ASP A 188 -49.30 12.49 -29.17
CA ASP A 188 -50.17 12.29 -28.00
C ASP A 188 -49.39 11.78 -26.76
N HIS A 189 -48.07 11.60 -26.88
CA HIS A 189 -47.16 11.17 -25.81
C HIS A 189 -46.20 12.26 -25.34
N TYR A 190 -45.99 12.32 -24.02
CA TYR A 190 -44.99 13.16 -23.38
C TYR A 190 -43.61 12.48 -23.41
N PRO A 191 -42.52 13.22 -23.66
CA PRO A 191 -41.18 12.65 -23.59
C PRO A 191 -40.77 12.36 -22.14
N ILE A 192 -40.05 11.25 -21.96
CA ILE A 192 -39.58 10.75 -20.67
C ILE A 192 -38.07 10.96 -20.57
N TRP A 193 -37.65 11.47 -19.42
CA TRP A 193 -36.25 11.70 -19.07
C TRP A 193 -35.81 10.75 -17.98
N CYS A 194 -34.79 9.94 -18.26
CA CYS A 194 -34.18 9.04 -17.32
C CYS A 194 -32.73 9.47 -17.07
N LYS A 195 -32.39 9.81 -15.83
CA LYS A 195 -31.01 10.04 -15.39
C LYS A 195 -30.51 8.79 -14.69
N ILE A 196 -29.35 8.30 -15.10
CA ILE A 196 -28.77 7.07 -14.55
C ILE A 196 -27.39 7.38 -13.99
N GLY A 197 -27.23 7.20 -12.68
CA GLY A 197 -25.93 7.22 -12.03
C GLY A 197 -25.14 5.96 -12.37
N VAL A 198 -24.13 6.08 -13.22
CA VAL A 198 -23.16 5.02 -13.52
C VAL A 198 -21.91 5.26 -12.70
N ASP A 199 -21.59 4.30 -11.83
CA ASP A 199 -20.30 4.27 -11.14
C ASP A 199 -19.24 3.76 -12.11
N ILE A 200 -18.71 4.63 -12.96
CA ILE A 200 -17.41 4.34 -13.58
C ILE A 200 -16.37 4.69 -12.53
N THR A 201 -15.66 3.69 -12.01
CA THR A 201 -14.49 3.99 -11.17
C THR A 201 -13.53 4.83 -12.01
N GLN A 202 -13.13 6.01 -11.51
CA GLN A 202 -12.15 6.88 -12.19
C GLN A 202 -10.87 6.10 -12.56
N THR A 203 -10.60 5.03 -11.81
CA THR A 203 -9.55 4.06 -12.06
C THR A 203 -9.69 3.30 -13.40
N LEU A 204 -10.89 2.84 -13.75
CA LEU A 204 -11.15 2.15 -15.02
C LEU A 204 -10.99 3.10 -16.21
N LEU A 205 -11.59 4.31 -16.11
CA LEU A 205 -11.46 5.33 -17.16
C LEU A 205 -9.99 5.74 -17.37
N PHE A 206 -9.24 5.96 -16.28
CA PHE A 206 -7.80 6.22 -16.36
C PHE A 206 -7.04 5.08 -17.06
N LYS A 207 -7.36 3.83 -16.73
CA LYS A 207 -6.73 2.65 -17.33
C LYS A 207 -6.98 2.57 -18.84
N GLU A 208 -8.21 2.79 -19.29
CA GLU A 208 -8.61 2.70 -20.69
C GLU A 208 -8.02 3.85 -21.52
N LEU A 209 -8.08 5.09 -21.04
CA LEU A 209 -7.48 6.22 -21.73
C LEU A 209 -5.96 6.07 -21.86
N CYS A 210 -5.27 5.64 -20.80
CA CYS A 210 -3.85 5.32 -20.89
C CYS A 210 -3.55 4.15 -21.83
N HIS A 211 -4.45 3.17 -21.97
CA HIS A 211 -4.29 2.09 -22.92
C HIS A 211 -4.36 2.62 -24.36
N ASN A 212 -5.42 3.35 -24.70
CA ASN A 212 -5.64 3.90 -26.04
C ASN A 212 -4.53 4.87 -26.45
N ASN A 213 -4.19 5.82 -25.57
CA ASN A 213 -3.13 6.79 -25.83
C ASN A 213 -1.76 6.11 -26.03
N MET A 214 -1.50 4.98 -25.35
CA MET A 214 -0.25 4.23 -25.55
C MET A 214 -0.27 3.33 -26.79
N CYS A 215 -1.44 2.82 -27.21
CA CYS A 215 -1.60 2.14 -28.50
C CYS A 215 -1.29 3.08 -29.67
N GLU A 216 -1.75 4.33 -29.60
CA GLU A 216 -1.48 5.35 -30.62
C GLU A 216 0.00 5.82 -30.63
N MET A 217 0.72 5.63 -29.52
CA MET A 217 2.15 5.92 -29.42
C MET A 217 3.06 4.82 -30.03
N VAL A 218 2.49 3.76 -30.61
CA VAL A 218 3.26 2.73 -31.31
C VAL A 218 3.77 3.31 -32.63
N ASP A 219 4.96 3.91 -32.60
CA ASP A 219 6.05 3.77 -33.59
C ASP A 219 7.28 4.68 -33.26
N ASP A 220 8.48 4.16 -33.54
CA ASP A 220 9.77 4.84 -33.81
C ASP A 220 10.45 5.82 -32.82
N ILE A 221 10.14 5.79 -31.53
CA ILE A 221 10.94 6.58 -30.56
C ILE A 221 12.18 5.79 -30.12
N GLU A 222 13.34 6.08 -30.71
CA GLU A 222 14.63 5.50 -30.30
C GLU A 222 15.13 6.07 -28.96
N GLY A 223 15.02 7.39 -28.77
CA GLY A 223 15.63 8.12 -27.64
C GLY A 223 14.96 7.90 -26.27
N ILE A 224 15.77 7.59 -25.25
CA ILE A 224 15.33 7.36 -23.86
C ILE A 224 14.68 8.60 -23.23
N GLU A 225 15.26 9.78 -23.45
CA GLU A 225 14.77 11.03 -22.84
C GLU A 225 13.38 11.38 -23.40
N GLU A 226 13.21 11.26 -24.71
CA GLU A 226 11.94 11.52 -25.39
C GLU A 226 10.87 10.52 -24.98
N LEU A 227 11.21 9.23 -24.93
CA LEU A 227 10.29 8.18 -24.50
C LEU A 227 9.84 8.39 -23.04
N SER A 228 10.79 8.66 -22.14
CA SER A 228 10.49 8.94 -20.73
C SER A 228 9.58 10.17 -20.57
N LYS A 229 9.86 11.24 -21.31
CA LYS A 229 9.09 12.48 -21.24
C LYS A 229 7.66 12.29 -21.76
N LYS A 230 7.48 11.66 -22.92
CA LYS A 230 6.15 11.38 -23.48
C LYS A 230 5.32 10.48 -22.57
N ILE A 231 5.91 9.41 -22.02
CA ILE A 231 5.22 8.56 -21.03
C ILE A 231 4.78 9.41 -19.82
N SER A 232 5.66 10.25 -19.29
CA SER A 232 5.37 11.08 -18.12
C SER A 232 4.30 12.14 -18.38
N GLU A 233 4.30 12.77 -19.56
CA GLU A 233 3.29 13.75 -19.97
C GLU A 233 1.92 13.11 -20.17
N MET A 234 1.85 11.99 -20.88
CA MET A 234 0.59 11.30 -21.14
C MET A 234 -0.05 10.76 -19.86
N LEU A 235 0.73 10.18 -18.93
CA LEU A 235 0.21 9.77 -17.61
C LEU A 235 -0.33 10.96 -16.81
N ARG A 236 0.37 12.11 -16.81
CA ARG A 236 -0.06 13.31 -16.10
C ARG A 236 -1.30 13.94 -16.71
N ASN A 237 -1.34 14.06 -18.03
CA ASN A 237 -2.46 14.66 -18.75
C ASN A 237 -3.73 13.81 -18.56
N THR A 238 -3.62 12.48 -18.71
CA THR A 238 -4.73 11.56 -18.47
C THR A 238 -5.20 11.63 -17.02
N ALA A 239 -4.28 11.72 -16.05
CA ALA A 239 -4.65 11.87 -14.64
C ALA A 239 -5.33 13.22 -14.35
N GLU A 240 -4.88 14.32 -14.98
CA GLU A 240 -5.49 15.64 -14.83
C GLU A 240 -6.89 15.68 -15.44
N GLU A 241 -7.10 15.03 -16.58
CA GLU A 241 -8.40 14.88 -17.24
C GLU A 241 -9.39 14.06 -16.41
N VAL A 242 -8.96 12.90 -15.88
CA VAL A 242 -9.85 11.96 -15.18
C VAL A 242 -10.12 12.36 -13.72
N ILE A 243 -9.12 12.92 -13.03
CA ILE A 243 -9.16 13.17 -11.58
C ILE A 243 -9.35 14.65 -11.27
N GLY A 244 -8.71 15.54 -12.04
CA GLY A 244 -8.63 16.97 -11.77
C GLY A 244 -7.69 17.35 -10.61
N LYS A 245 -7.11 18.56 -10.66
CA LYS A 245 -6.32 19.10 -9.54
C LYS A 245 -7.26 19.61 -8.44
N LYS A 246 -7.21 18.98 -7.27
CA LYS A 246 -7.96 19.43 -6.08
C LYS A 246 -7.49 20.82 -5.66
N LYS A 247 -8.28 21.87 -5.92
CA LYS A 247 -8.06 23.19 -5.31
C LYS A 247 -8.21 23.05 -3.80
N THR A 248 -7.15 23.35 -3.06
CA THR A 248 -7.23 23.36 -1.59
C THR A 248 -8.09 24.54 -1.18
N ILE A 249 -9.40 24.31 -1.02
CA ILE A 249 -10.29 25.30 -0.42
C ILE A 249 -9.89 25.37 1.05
N ASN A 250 -9.01 26.34 1.38
CA ASN A 250 -8.79 26.74 2.76
C ASN A 250 -10.07 27.41 3.26
N SER A 251 -11.09 26.61 3.59
CA SER A 251 -12.21 27.12 4.36
C SER A 251 -11.65 27.57 5.71
N LYS A 252 -11.55 28.89 5.91
CA LYS A 252 -11.25 29.44 7.21
C LYS A 252 -12.35 28.91 8.14
N LYS A 253 -11.99 28.00 9.05
CA LYS A 253 -12.93 27.50 10.06
C LYS A 253 -13.53 28.71 10.78
N ALA A 254 -14.86 28.79 10.83
CA ALA A 254 -15.57 29.88 11.49
C ALA A 254 -15.05 30.01 12.94
N VAL A 255 -14.32 31.10 13.20
CA VAL A 255 -13.85 31.43 14.54
C VAL A 255 -15.01 32.14 15.25
N PRO A 256 -15.38 31.77 16.49
CA PRO A 256 -16.45 32.46 17.22
C PRO A 256 -16.09 33.93 17.50
N TRP A 257 -16.41 34.82 16.56
CA TRP A 257 -16.01 36.23 16.57
C TRP A 257 -16.66 37.01 17.71
N GLU A 258 -17.81 36.56 18.19
CA GLU A 258 -18.58 37.21 19.26
C GLU A 258 -17.80 37.33 20.56
N ARG A 259 -17.05 36.29 20.96
CA ARG A 259 -16.15 36.37 22.13
C ARG A 259 -15.08 37.43 21.93
N ASN A 260 -14.47 37.51 20.75
CA ASN A 260 -13.41 38.47 20.45
C ASN A 260 -13.96 39.91 20.42
N LYS A 261 -15.18 40.09 19.90
CA LYS A 261 -15.90 41.37 19.89
C LYS A 261 -16.25 41.82 21.31
N ALA A 262 -16.83 40.93 22.12
CA ALA A 262 -17.15 41.19 23.53
C ALA A 262 -15.88 41.46 24.38
N MET A 263 -14.78 40.75 24.11
CA MET A 263 -13.48 40.99 24.77
C MET A 263 -12.89 42.36 24.45
N LYS A 264 -12.96 42.79 23.17
CA LYS A 264 -12.51 44.14 22.77
C LYS A 264 -13.36 45.23 23.42
N LYS A 265 -14.67 45.02 23.53
CA LYS A 265 -15.61 45.97 24.15
C LYS A 265 -15.41 46.06 25.67
N ALA A 266 -15.27 44.92 26.35
CA ALA A 266 -14.97 44.85 27.78
C ALA A 266 -13.61 45.48 28.14
N ARG A 267 -12.59 45.37 27.27
CA ARG A 267 -11.27 46.02 27.49
C ARG A 267 -11.30 47.54 27.37
N LYS A 268 -12.26 48.10 26.62
CA LYS A 268 -12.40 49.55 26.38
C LYS A 268 -13.42 50.20 27.32
N SER A 269 -14.13 49.42 28.12
CA SER A 269 -15.24 49.88 28.95
C SER A 269 -14.91 49.69 30.43
N VAL A 270 -15.31 50.66 31.26
CA VAL A 270 -15.19 50.60 32.73
C VAL A 270 -16.44 49.93 33.35
N LEU A 271 -17.47 49.66 32.55
CA LEU A 271 -18.75 49.11 32.99
C LEU A 271 -18.67 47.58 33.23
N PHE A 272 -19.03 47.15 34.44
CA PHE A 272 -19.06 45.74 34.85
C PHE A 272 -19.94 44.87 33.94
N ASN A 273 -21.00 45.43 33.37
CA ASN A 273 -21.94 44.70 32.51
C ASN A 273 -21.29 44.20 31.20
N GLU A 274 -20.33 44.95 30.65
CA GLU A 274 -19.57 44.54 29.46
C GLU A 274 -18.60 43.38 29.77
N TYR A 275 -18.06 43.33 31.00
CA TYR A 275 -17.27 42.20 31.48
C TYR A 275 -18.13 40.94 31.66
N ILE A 276 -19.35 41.07 32.19
CA ILE A 276 -20.32 39.96 32.29
C ILE A 276 -20.65 39.41 30.89
N ASN A 277 -20.91 40.29 29.93
CA ASN A 277 -21.19 39.88 28.55
C ASN A 277 -20.01 39.14 27.91
N PHE A 278 -18.77 39.57 28.16
CA PHE A 278 -17.58 38.81 27.76
C PHE A 278 -17.52 37.42 28.43
N LYS A 279 -17.80 37.31 29.74
CA LYS A 279 -17.81 36.03 30.46
C LYS A 279 -18.89 35.08 29.94
N ARG A 280 -20.08 35.59 29.64
CA ARG A 280 -21.18 34.84 29.00
C ARG A 280 -20.79 34.33 27.61
N ALA A 281 -20.29 35.21 26.74
CA ALA A 281 -19.80 34.82 25.42
C ALA A 281 -18.65 33.80 25.51
N GLN A 282 -17.75 33.94 26.50
CA GLN A 282 -16.68 32.98 26.76
C GLN A 282 -17.22 31.62 27.21
N ALA A 283 -18.26 31.58 28.05
CA ALA A 283 -18.89 30.35 28.50
C ALA A 283 -19.60 29.61 27.35
N ILE A 284 -20.33 30.35 26.50
CA ILE A 284 -21.00 29.80 25.29
C ILE A 284 -19.96 29.18 24.36
N VAL A 285 -18.90 29.93 24.02
CA VAL A 285 -17.82 29.40 23.17
C VAL A 285 -17.16 28.17 23.79
N ARG A 286 -16.92 28.15 25.11
CA ARG A 286 -16.39 26.97 25.80
C ARG A 286 -17.34 25.77 25.70
N ARG A 287 -18.65 25.98 25.85
CA ARG A 287 -19.68 24.93 25.71
C ARG A 287 -19.69 24.36 24.30
N GLU A 288 -19.73 25.21 23.28
CA GLU A 288 -19.73 24.79 21.89
C GLU A 288 -18.43 24.08 21.48
N VAL A 289 -17.28 24.58 21.90
CA VAL A 289 -15.99 23.89 21.67
C VAL A 289 -15.98 22.51 22.33
N ARG A 290 -16.53 22.36 23.55
CA ARG A 290 -16.65 21.05 24.20
C ARG A 290 -17.64 20.14 23.46
N LYS A 291 -18.78 20.66 22.99
CA LYS A 291 -19.76 19.90 22.21
C LYS A 291 -19.18 19.43 20.88
N ALA A 292 -18.54 20.32 20.12
CA ALA A 292 -17.87 20.00 18.86
C ALA A 292 -16.74 18.97 19.05
N LYS A 293 -15.91 19.11 20.10
CA LYS A 293 -14.91 18.10 20.45
C LYS A 293 -15.56 16.75 20.70
N ARG A 294 -16.63 16.69 21.51
CA ARG A 294 -17.36 15.44 21.80
C ARG A 294 -17.95 14.79 20.56
N ASN A 295 -18.60 15.56 19.69
CA ASN A 295 -19.18 15.04 18.45
C ASN A 295 -18.09 14.49 17.52
N TYR A 296 -17.02 15.25 17.32
CA TYR A 296 -15.87 14.80 16.54
C TYR A 296 -15.26 13.50 17.09
N TRP A 297 -15.18 13.36 18.42
CA TRP A 297 -14.71 12.13 19.06
C TRP A 297 -15.64 10.94 18.87
N ARG A 298 -16.96 11.18 18.91
CA ARG A 298 -17.96 10.14 18.67
C ARG A 298 -17.88 9.63 17.24
N GLU A 299 -17.83 10.54 16.26
CA GLU A 299 -17.64 10.20 14.85
C GLU A 299 -16.31 9.48 14.62
N PHE A 300 -15.22 9.97 15.21
CA PHE A 300 -13.92 9.31 15.11
C PHE A 300 -13.95 7.89 15.68
N ARG A 301 -14.61 7.68 16.82
CA ARG A 301 -14.76 6.34 17.43
C ARG A 301 -15.50 5.38 16.51
N ASN A 302 -16.64 5.79 15.97
CA ASN A 302 -17.45 4.93 15.09
C ASN A 302 -16.65 4.48 13.85
N ARG A 303 -15.64 5.25 13.47
CA ARG A 303 -14.76 4.90 12.35
C ARG A 303 -13.55 4.03 12.75
N ILE A 304 -13.19 3.90 14.03
CA ILE A 304 -12.06 3.06 14.50
C ILE A 304 -12.49 1.59 14.51
N GLY A 305 -11.98 0.80 13.57
CA GLY A 305 -12.17 -0.66 13.54
C GLY A 305 -12.53 -1.16 12.15
N GLU A 306 -13.41 -0.45 11.44
CA GLU A 306 -13.94 -0.88 10.13
C GLU A 306 -13.45 -0.03 8.95
N GLU A 307 -13.15 1.27 9.16
CA GLU A 307 -12.83 2.20 8.05
C GLU A 307 -11.55 3.04 8.23
N ILE A 308 -11.05 3.23 9.45
CA ILE A 308 -9.89 4.11 9.70
C ILE A 308 -8.55 3.41 9.45
N GLU A 309 -7.73 4.02 8.61
CA GLU A 309 -6.32 3.67 8.51
C GLU A 309 -5.56 4.00 9.80
N ILE A 310 -4.66 3.10 10.22
CA ILE A 310 -3.83 3.28 11.43
C ILE A 310 -3.01 4.58 11.40
N ASN A 311 -2.66 5.08 10.22
CA ASN A 311 -1.96 6.35 10.04
C ASN A 311 -2.80 7.55 10.51
N GLU A 312 -4.12 7.53 10.32
CA GLU A 312 -5.00 8.59 10.81
C GLU A 312 -5.06 8.59 12.34
N VAL A 313 -5.12 7.39 12.95
CA VAL A 313 -5.02 7.22 14.41
C VAL A 313 -3.69 7.78 14.92
N TRP A 314 -2.57 7.47 14.26
CA TRP A 314 -1.26 8.00 14.62
C TRP A 314 -1.17 9.52 14.49
N ASN A 315 -1.74 10.09 13.44
CA ASN A 315 -1.76 11.54 13.24
C ASN A 315 -2.58 12.23 14.34
N MET A 316 -3.69 11.62 14.76
CA MET A 316 -4.47 12.09 15.88
C MET A 316 -3.68 12.07 17.19
N ILE A 317 -3.06 10.93 17.51
CA ILE A 317 -2.28 10.74 18.73
C ILE A 317 -1.13 11.76 18.81
N ARG A 318 -0.45 12.02 17.69
CA ARG A 318 0.59 13.06 17.61
C ARG A 318 0.04 14.45 17.90
N LYS A 319 -1.11 14.81 17.32
CA LYS A 319 -1.78 16.09 17.57
C LYS A 319 -2.18 16.24 19.04
N MET A 320 -2.73 15.19 19.66
CA MET A 320 -3.04 15.18 21.10
C MET A 320 -1.78 15.35 21.97
N GLY A 321 -0.69 14.70 21.59
CA GLY A 321 0.61 14.81 22.28
C GLY A 321 1.31 16.16 22.12
N GLY A 322 0.64 17.15 21.52
CA GLY A 322 1.18 18.50 21.28
C GLY A 322 2.18 18.57 20.12
N ILE A 323 2.37 17.47 19.37
CA ILE A 323 3.25 17.43 18.20
C ILE A 323 2.45 17.96 17.02
N GLN A 324 2.45 19.28 16.84
CA GLN A 324 2.00 19.89 15.61
C GLN A 324 3.07 19.70 14.54
N ARG A 325 2.71 19.11 13.40
CA ARG A 325 3.51 19.23 12.18
C ARG A 325 3.38 20.66 11.69
N ASN A 326 4.21 21.56 12.20
CA ASN A 326 4.42 22.83 11.54
C ASN A 326 5.24 22.53 10.28
N ASN A 327 4.56 22.47 9.14
CA ASN A 327 5.22 22.37 7.84
C ASN A 327 5.92 23.69 7.44
N ASN A 328 5.69 24.76 8.20
CA ASN A 328 6.31 26.05 7.94
C ASN A 328 7.74 26.06 8.50
N ILE A 329 8.68 26.26 7.59
CA ILE A 329 10.08 26.55 7.93
C ILE A 329 10.10 27.96 8.56
N PRO A 330 10.64 28.11 9.78
CA PRO A 330 10.80 29.41 10.42
C PRO A 330 11.76 30.30 9.62
N VAL A 331 11.97 31.54 10.07
CA VAL A 331 12.99 32.40 9.47
C VAL A 331 14.35 31.71 9.56
N LEU A 332 15.04 31.63 8.43
CA LEU A 332 16.37 31.01 8.37
C LEU A 332 17.44 32.08 8.48
N VAL A 333 18.50 31.77 9.24
CA VAL A 333 19.66 32.64 9.42
C VAL A 333 20.92 31.85 9.11
N ASN A 334 21.77 32.38 8.22
CA ASN A 334 23.05 31.77 7.89
C ASN A 334 24.07 32.87 7.55
N ASN A 335 25.20 32.93 8.27
CA ASN A 335 26.29 33.90 8.04
C ASN A 335 25.81 35.36 7.86
N GLY A 336 24.87 35.82 8.69
CA GLY A 336 24.32 37.18 8.63
C GLY A 336 23.22 37.41 7.58
N LYS A 337 22.97 36.46 6.66
CA LYS A 337 21.82 36.50 5.74
C LYS A 337 20.57 35.97 6.43
N ILE A 338 19.44 36.65 6.23
CA ILE A 338 18.14 36.29 6.81
C ILE A 338 17.16 35.98 5.67
N ALA A 339 16.56 34.78 5.68
CA ALA A 339 15.57 34.36 4.71
C ALA A 339 14.17 34.24 5.34
N ILE A 340 13.25 35.08 4.87
CA ILE A 340 11.87 35.18 5.38
C ILE A 340 10.87 34.58 4.41
N LYS A 341 10.99 34.88 3.10
CA LYS A 341 10.11 34.34 2.06
C LYS A 341 10.48 32.89 1.73
N ASP A 342 9.52 32.12 1.27
CA ASP A 342 9.74 30.69 0.96
C ASP A 342 10.78 30.48 -0.14
N ARG A 343 10.86 31.38 -1.13
CA ARG A 343 11.92 31.35 -2.16
C ARG A 343 13.31 31.55 -1.54
N ASP A 344 13.50 32.62 -0.76
CA ASP A 344 14.79 32.91 -0.13
C ASP A 344 15.23 31.79 0.82
N LYS A 345 14.27 31.15 1.50
CA LYS A 345 14.53 29.99 2.34
C LYS A 345 14.98 28.79 1.51
N ALA A 346 14.33 28.54 0.37
CA ALA A 346 14.71 27.47 -0.54
C ALA A 346 16.14 27.68 -1.07
N GLU A 347 16.51 28.92 -1.44
CA GLU A 347 17.87 29.23 -1.88
C GLU A 347 18.92 29.01 -0.78
N MET A 348 18.66 29.54 0.42
CA MET A 348 19.59 29.35 1.54
C MET A 348 19.78 27.88 1.92
N LEU A 349 18.72 27.07 1.79
CA LEU A 349 18.79 25.63 2.04
C LEU A 349 19.55 24.90 0.94
N VAL A 350 19.35 25.22 -0.35
CA VAL A 350 20.06 24.52 -1.44
C VAL A 350 21.55 24.81 -1.38
N GLU A 351 21.96 26.06 -1.14
CA GLU A 351 23.36 26.43 -0.94
C GLU A 351 23.99 25.65 0.22
N THR A 352 23.27 25.54 1.33
CA THR A 352 23.75 24.78 2.50
C THR A 352 23.91 23.30 2.16
N PHE A 353 22.95 22.70 1.46
CA PHE A 353 23.00 21.27 1.12
C PHE A 353 24.08 20.97 0.07
N VAL A 354 24.24 21.79 -0.97
CA VAL A 354 25.33 21.61 -1.95
C VAL A 354 26.69 21.72 -1.28
N LYS A 355 26.86 22.72 -0.40
CA LYS A 355 28.09 22.85 0.39
C LYS A 355 28.38 21.59 1.20
N VAL A 356 27.35 20.92 1.73
CA VAL A 356 27.49 19.64 2.43
C VAL A 356 28.03 18.52 1.54
N HIS A 357 27.70 18.49 0.25
CA HIS A 357 28.17 17.49 -0.71
C HIS A 357 29.55 17.80 -1.32
N SER A 358 30.13 18.97 -1.04
CA SER A 358 31.38 19.41 -1.65
C SER A 358 32.62 18.70 -1.07
N ASN A 359 33.59 18.42 -1.95
CA ASN A 359 34.93 17.97 -1.56
C ASN A 359 35.69 19.00 -0.70
N GLU A 360 35.27 20.27 -0.64
CA GLU A 360 35.83 21.28 0.28
C GLU A 360 35.71 20.89 1.76
N ASN A 361 34.77 20.01 2.11
CA ASN A 361 34.62 19.51 3.48
C ASN A 361 35.68 18.45 3.87
N ILE A 362 36.59 18.10 2.96
CA ILE A 362 37.58 17.04 3.11
C ILE A 362 38.95 17.68 3.34
N SER A 363 39.81 17.05 4.15
CA SER A 363 41.18 17.54 4.33
C SER A 363 41.99 17.50 3.02
N GLU A 364 42.89 18.47 2.86
CA GLU A 364 43.73 18.63 1.66
C GLU A 364 44.48 17.34 1.28
N ASN A 365 45.05 16.64 2.27
CA ASN A 365 45.74 15.36 2.05
C ASN A 365 44.82 14.27 1.48
N MET A 366 43.58 14.20 1.95
CA MET A 366 42.61 13.22 1.47
C MET A 366 42.04 13.60 0.11
N ARG A 367 41.92 14.89 -0.19
CA ARG A 367 41.58 15.37 -1.53
C ARG A 367 42.65 14.94 -2.53
N LYS A 368 43.92 15.20 -2.25
CA LYS A 368 45.05 14.74 -3.08
C LYS A 368 45.07 13.23 -3.25
N TYR A 369 44.81 12.46 -2.18
CA TYR A 369 44.69 11.00 -2.25
C TYR A 369 43.54 10.54 -3.16
N ARG A 370 42.36 11.14 -3.05
CA ARG A 370 41.21 10.84 -3.92
C ARG A 370 41.57 11.14 -5.38
N GLU A 371 42.09 12.33 -5.65
CA GLU A 371 42.50 12.75 -7.00
C GLU A 371 43.56 11.82 -7.59
N GLN A 372 44.56 11.41 -6.81
CA GLN A 372 45.56 10.44 -7.24
C GLN A 372 44.92 9.09 -7.56
N LYS A 373 44.07 8.55 -6.68
CA LYS A 373 43.41 7.26 -6.91
C LYS A 373 42.50 7.29 -8.14
N VAL A 374 41.81 8.39 -8.38
CA VAL A 374 40.97 8.57 -9.57
C VAL A 374 41.84 8.65 -10.82
N ARG A 375 42.96 9.39 -10.80
CA ARG A 375 43.92 9.43 -11.92
C ARG A 375 44.50 8.05 -12.25
N GLU A 376 44.85 7.27 -11.24
CA GLU A 376 45.36 5.89 -11.40
C GLU A 376 44.31 4.93 -11.98
N ASN A 377 43.02 5.25 -11.87
CA ASN A 377 41.92 4.34 -12.22
C ASN A 377 40.87 5.03 -13.11
N ALA A 378 41.31 5.82 -14.10
CA ALA A 378 40.38 6.56 -14.97
C ALA A 378 39.41 5.64 -15.76
N HIS A 379 39.75 4.35 -15.92
CA HIS A 379 38.94 3.34 -16.59
C HIS A 379 37.59 3.06 -15.91
N ILE A 380 37.39 3.48 -14.65
CA ILE A 380 36.11 3.31 -13.93
C ILE A 380 34.98 4.16 -14.51
N TYR A 381 35.28 5.22 -15.26
CA TYR A 381 34.27 6.04 -15.90
C TYR A 381 33.87 5.53 -17.29
N VAL A 382 34.59 4.52 -17.80
CA VAL A 382 34.33 3.93 -19.10
C VAL A 382 33.23 2.89 -18.94
N LYS A 383 32.21 3.01 -19.79
CA LYS A 383 31.14 2.01 -19.86
C LYS A 383 31.72 0.66 -20.26
N LYS A 384 31.19 -0.37 -19.63
CA LYS A 384 31.64 -1.74 -19.75
C LYS A 384 30.77 -2.47 -20.77
N ASN A 385 31.37 -3.41 -21.48
CA ASN A 385 30.62 -4.25 -22.41
C ASN A 385 29.65 -5.15 -21.64
N PRO A 386 28.47 -5.47 -22.21
CA PRO A 386 27.57 -6.44 -21.60
C PRO A 386 28.32 -7.73 -21.27
N SER A 387 28.12 -8.23 -20.06
CA SER A 387 28.67 -9.50 -19.61
C SER A 387 27.68 -10.62 -19.88
N GLU A 388 28.16 -11.86 -20.04
CA GLU A 388 27.30 -13.06 -20.06
C GLU A 388 26.71 -13.39 -18.67
N SER A 389 26.93 -12.52 -17.69
CA SER A 389 26.38 -12.67 -16.35
C SER A 389 24.86 -12.59 -16.38
N MET A 390 24.20 -13.50 -15.65
CA MET A 390 22.76 -13.43 -15.43
C MET A 390 22.28 -12.11 -14.80
N LEU A 391 23.17 -11.33 -14.18
CA LEU A 391 22.86 -9.99 -13.65
C LEU A 391 22.49 -9.00 -14.77
N ASP A 392 23.05 -9.18 -15.97
CA ASP A 392 22.82 -8.33 -17.16
C ASP A 392 21.57 -8.72 -17.97
N SER A 393 20.83 -9.74 -17.53
CA SER A 393 19.53 -10.11 -18.10
C SER A 393 18.57 -8.92 -18.12
N GLU A 394 17.76 -8.87 -19.19
CA GLU A 394 16.72 -7.86 -19.34
C GLU A 394 15.65 -7.98 -18.27
N PHE A 395 15.00 -6.86 -17.99
CA PHE A 395 13.86 -6.84 -17.11
C PHE A 395 12.67 -7.52 -17.77
N THR A 396 11.86 -8.19 -16.93
CA THR A 396 10.63 -8.84 -17.39
C THR A 396 9.39 -8.12 -16.88
N LEU A 397 8.27 -8.31 -17.58
CA LEU A 397 6.97 -7.78 -17.14
C LEU A 397 6.56 -8.37 -15.78
N TYR A 398 6.99 -9.60 -15.50
CA TYR A 398 6.77 -10.26 -14.22
C TYR A 398 7.46 -9.51 -13.07
N GLU A 399 8.76 -9.22 -13.20
CA GLU A 399 9.50 -8.47 -12.17
C GLU A 399 8.82 -7.13 -11.88
N LEU A 400 8.33 -6.45 -12.92
CA LEU A 400 7.65 -5.17 -12.81
C LEU A 400 6.35 -5.31 -12.02
N LYS A 401 5.48 -6.25 -12.42
CA LYS A 401 4.20 -6.52 -11.73
C LYS A 401 4.44 -6.93 -10.26
N ARG A 402 5.41 -7.82 -10.00
CA ARG A 402 5.76 -8.28 -8.65
C ARG A 402 6.20 -7.12 -7.75
N VAL A 403 7.06 -6.23 -8.26
CA VAL A 403 7.49 -5.03 -7.52
C VAL A 403 6.29 -4.13 -7.23
N LEU A 404 5.41 -3.91 -8.20
CA LEU A 404 4.24 -3.03 -8.06
C LEU A 404 3.26 -3.53 -6.98
N VAL A 405 3.05 -4.83 -6.82
CA VAL A 405 2.19 -5.36 -5.73
C VAL A 405 2.72 -4.92 -4.36
N GLY A 406 4.03 -4.91 -4.17
CA GLY A 406 4.68 -4.62 -2.89
C GLY A 406 5.03 -3.15 -2.60
N VAL A 407 4.84 -2.21 -3.54
CA VAL A 407 5.22 -0.80 -3.30
C VAL A 407 4.23 -0.07 -2.39
N LYS A 408 4.78 0.69 -1.44
CA LYS A 408 4.06 1.66 -0.60
C LYS A 408 3.98 3.00 -1.31
N TYR A 409 2.84 3.68 -1.18
CA TYR A 409 2.61 4.99 -1.78
C TYR A 409 3.58 6.04 -1.20
N THR A 410 4.29 6.76 -2.07
CA THR A 410 5.22 7.83 -1.71
C THR A 410 5.08 9.01 -2.66
N SER A 411 5.44 10.20 -2.19
CA SER A 411 5.44 11.41 -3.03
C SER A 411 6.29 11.24 -4.30
N PRO A 412 5.83 11.78 -5.44
CA PRO A 412 6.54 11.68 -6.71
C PRO A 412 7.77 12.59 -6.75
N GLY A 413 8.63 12.36 -7.74
CA GLY A 413 9.79 13.20 -8.05
C GLY A 413 9.42 14.37 -8.96
N LYS A 414 10.37 14.80 -9.78
CA LYS A 414 10.19 15.90 -10.76
C LYS A 414 9.20 15.59 -11.87
N ASP A 415 9.05 14.31 -12.17
CA ASP A 415 8.14 13.75 -13.17
C ASP A 415 6.66 13.76 -12.73
N ASP A 416 6.37 14.04 -11.44
CA ASP A 416 5.03 14.04 -10.84
C ASP A 416 4.24 12.72 -11.01
N ILE A 417 4.92 11.60 -11.33
CA ILE A 417 4.28 10.28 -11.47
C ILE A 417 4.15 9.58 -10.12
N CYS A 418 2.92 9.30 -9.71
CA CYS A 418 2.61 8.59 -8.46
C CYS A 418 2.50 7.07 -8.66
N TYR A 419 2.73 6.28 -7.59
CA TYR A 419 2.56 4.82 -7.66
C TYR A 419 1.13 4.39 -7.97
N GLU A 420 0.15 5.19 -7.54
CA GLU A 420 -1.27 5.01 -7.84
C GLU A 420 -1.53 5.01 -9.34
N MET A 421 -0.92 5.95 -10.10
CA MET A 421 -1.06 5.99 -11.56
C MET A 421 -0.55 4.69 -12.18
N ILE A 422 0.64 4.25 -11.77
CA ILE A 422 1.31 3.07 -12.35
C ILE A 422 0.55 1.77 -12.03
N LYS A 423 0.02 1.62 -10.81
CA LYS A 423 -0.74 0.42 -10.39
C LYS A 423 -2.03 0.21 -11.16
N HIS A 424 -2.58 1.26 -11.76
CA HIS A 424 -3.84 1.22 -12.49
C HIS A 424 -3.67 1.14 -14.00
N LEU A 425 -2.43 0.98 -14.48
CA LEU A 425 -2.13 0.80 -15.90
C LEU A 425 -2.59 -0.56 -16.43
N SER A 426 -2.91 -0.59 -17.73
CA SER A 426 -3.15 -1.82 -18.48
C SER A 426 -1.85 -2.63 -18.65
N GLU A 427 -1.95 -3.90 -19.02
CA GLU A 427 -0.75 -4.71 -19.28
C GLU A 427 0.10 -4.16 -20.42
N LEU A 428 -0.56 -3.67 -21.48
CA LEU A 428 0.10 -2.98 -22.58
C LEU A 428 0.80 -1.69 -22.10
N SER A 429 0.12 -0.91 -21.25
CA SER A 429 0.73 0.32 -20.72
C SER A 429 1.94 0.01 -19.82
N LEU A 430 1.93 -1.12 -19.10
CA LEU A 430 3.08 -1.60 -18.35
C LEU A 430 4.20 -2.13 -19.26
N SER A 431 3.88 -2.74 -20.41
CA SER A 431 4.89 -3.19 -21.37
C SER A 431 5.65 -2.03 -22.00
N MET A 432 5.00 -0.86 -22.18
CA MET A 432 5.68 0.37 -22.60
C MET A 432 6.67 0.89 -21.54
N ILE A 433 6.29 0.85 -20.26
CA ILE A 433 7.21 1.17 -19.16
C ILE A 433 8.38 0.18 -19.13
N LEU A 434 8.11 -1.11 -19.34
CA LEU A 434 9.15 -2.14 -19.43
C LEU A 434 10.11 -1.89 -20.59
N ARG A 435 9.60 -1.49 -21.76
CA ARG A 435 10.42 -1.10 -22.92
C ARG A 435 11.35 0.05 -22.57
N LEU A 436 10.86 1.08 -21.87
CA LEU A 436 11.69 2.16 -21.35
C LEU A 436 12.78 1.63 -20.40
N PHE A 437 12.42 0.74 -19.47
CA PHE A 437 13.39 0.17 -18.52
C PHE A 437 14.48 -0.64 -19.21
N ASN A 438 14.13 -1.48 -20.19
CA ASN A 438 15.10 -2.28 -20.94
C ASN A 438 16.01 -1.42 -21.81
N LYS A 439 15.50 -0.36 -22.45
CA LYS A 439 16.35 0.62 -23.15
C LYS A 439 17.34 1.33 -22.21
N ILE A 440 16.88 1.75 -21.03
CA ILE A 440 17.76 2.34 -20.00
C ILE A 440 18.80 1.33 -19.55
N TRP A 441 18.41 0.06 -19.37
CA TRP A 441 19.28 -1.01 -18.94
C TRP A 441 20.38 -1.34 -19.96
N GLU A 442 20.00 -1.46 -21.22
CA GLU A 442 20.89 -1.74 -22.34
C GLU A 442 21.92 -0.63 -22.54
N THR A 443 21.46 0.62 -22.60
CA THR A 443 22.35 1.76 -22.83
C THR A 443 23.10 2.19 -21.57
N GLY A 444 22.62 1.83 -20.39
CA GLY A 444 23.10 2.35 -19.10
C GLY A 444 22.86 3.86 -18.92
N ASN A 445 21.92 4.47 -19.64
CA ASN A 445 21.65 5.92 -19.57
C ASN A 445 20.31 6.21 -18.91
N LEU A 446 20.32 6.94 -17.79
CA LEU A 446 19.08 7.40 -17.15
C LEU A 446 18.51 8.66 -17.82
N PRO A 447 17.18 8.89 -17.74
CA PRO A 447 16.59 10.17 -18.07
C PRO A 447 17.08 11.30 -17.14
N ALA A 448 17.13 12.54 -17.63
CA ALA A 448 17.58 13.69 -16.85
C ALA A 448 16.70 13.93 -15.60
N ASP A 449 15.38 13.80 -15.74
CA ASP A 449 14.42 13.94 -14.65
C ASP A 449 14.63 12.91 -13.52
N TRP A 450 15.21 11.74 -13.82
CA TRP A 450 15.49 10.70 -12.84
C TRP A 450 16.78 10.98 -12.05
N ARG A 451 17.72 11.72 -12.66
CA ARG A 451 18.92 12.22 -11.99
C ARG A 451 18.65 13.47 -11.14
N HIS A 452 17.58 14.21 -11.45
CA HIS A 452 17.15 15.39 -10.70
C HIS A 452 16.41 15.01 -9.39
N GLY A 453 16.86 15.56 -8.26
CA GLY A 453 16.25 15.34 -6.94
C GLY A 453 15.52 16.58 -6.42
N VAL A 454 14.20 16.49 -6.22
CA VAL A 454 13.45 17.54 -5.53
C VAL A 454 13.59 17.33 -4.02
N ILE A 455 14.33 18.20 -3.34
CA ILE A 455 14.63 18.11 -1.92
C ILE A 455 13.50 18.72 -1.10
N VAL A 456 12.94 17.91 -0.19
CA VAL A 456 12.01 18.37 0.85
C VAL A 456 12.75 18.41 2.19
N PRO A 457 13.00 19.61 2.76
CA PRO A 457 13.75 19.76 3.99
C PRO A 457 12.93 19.28 5.19
N ILE A 458 13.46 18.32 5.96
CA ILE A 458 12.83 17.83 7.18
C ILE A 458 13.63 18.25 8.41
N ALA A 459 12.98 18.95 9.34
CA ALA A 459 13.62 19.47 10.54
C ALA A 459 14.15 18.35 11.47
N LYS A 460 15.40 18.48 11.94
CA LYS A 460 16.00 17.53 12.90
C LYS A 460 15.36 17.73 14.29
N PRO A 461 14.90 16.68 14.98
CA PRO A 461 14.19 16.83 16.26
C PRO A 461 15.09 17.46 17.34
N GLY A 462 14.54 18.41 18.11
CA GLY A 462 15.21 19.00 19.29
C GLY A 462 16.39 19.93 18.97
N LYS A 463 16.50 20.43 17.75
CA LYS A 463 17.50 21.41 17.32
C LYS A 463 16.86 22.76 17.01
N ASP A 464 17.67 23.82 16.97
CA ASP A 464 17.23 25.12 16.49
C ASP A 464 16.99 25.06 14.97
N HIS A 465 15.73 25.28 14.58
CA HIS A 465 15.26 25.24 13.19
C HIS A 465 15.45 26.56 12.45
N SER A 466 15.98 27.59 13.10
CA SER A 466 16.45 28.80 12.40
C SER A 466 17.69 28.54 11.53
N GLN A 467 18.42 27.46 11.82
CA GLN A 467 19.69 27.14 11.15
C GLN A 467 19.49 26.12 10.02
N PRO A 468 19.86 26.43 8.76
CA PRO A 468 19.70 25.52 7.60
C PRO A 468 20.34 24.14 7.79
N ILE A 469 21.50 24.06 8.46
CA ILE A 469 22.22 22.80 8.74
C ILE A 469 21.41 21.81 9.61
N ASN A 470 20.39 22.30 10.31
CA ASN A 470 19.51 21.49 11.16
C ASN A 470 18.34 20.86 10.40
N TYR A 471 18.34 20.92 9.07
CA TYR A 471 17.43 20.18 8.20
C TYR A 471 18.10 18.94 7.58
N ARG A 472 17.27 17.94 7.23
CA ARG A 472 17.67 16.79 6.41
C ARG A 472 17.20 17.00 4.98
N PRO A 473 18.06 16.81 3.96
CA PRO A 473 17.67 16.95 2.57
C PRO A 473 17.04 15.64 2.04
N ILE A 474 15.74 15.43 2.28
CA ILE A 474 15.08 14.23 1.73
C ILE A 474 14.82 14.42 0.24
N ALA A 475 15.46 13.61 -0.59
CA ALA A 475 15.34 13.67 -2.04
C ALA A 475 14.12 12.88 -2.53
N LEU A 476 13.22 13.58 -3.23
CA LEU A 476 12.16 12.97 -4.01
C LEU A 476 12.69 12.67 -5.41
N THR A 477 13.06 11.42 -5.65
CA THR A 477 13.40 10.89 -6.98
C THR A 477 12.16 10.31 -7.68
N SER A 478 12.24 10.19 -9.00
CA SER A 478 11.21 9.55 -9.83
C SER A 478 10.75 8.22 -9.25
N ASN A 479 9.43 8.00 -9.21
CA ASN A 479 8.89 6.72 -8.76
C ASN A 479 9.16 5.59 -9.76
N LEU A 480 9.29 5.90 -11.07
CA LEU A 480 9.72 4.94 -12.09
C LEU A 480 11.15 4.47 -11.82
N CYS A 481 12.07 5.40 -11.54
CA CYS A 481 13.45 5.07 -11.14
C CYS A 481 13.47 4.14 -9.91
N LYS A 482 12.67 4.45 -8.88
CA LYS A 482 12.56 3.60 -7.67
C LYS A 482 11.99 2.20 -7.95
N ILE A 483 11.14 2.02 -8.98
CA ILE A 483 10.65 0.69 -9.36
C ILE A 483 11.81 -0.10 -9.95
N MET A 484 12.54 0.49 -10.90
CA MET A 484 13.71 -0.12 -11.52
C MET A 484 14.76 -0.50 -10.46
N GLU A 485 15.03 0.38 -9.48
CA GLU A 485 15.91 0.08 -8.33
C GLU A 485 15.46 -1.17 -7.55
N ARG A 486 14.15 -1.39 -7.37
CA ARG A 486 13.60 -2.54 -6.65
C ARG A 486 13.66 -3.83 -7.45
N MET A 487 13.61 -3.77 -8.78
CA MET A 487 13.61 -4.97 -9.62
C MET A 487 14.94 -5.74 -9.50
N LYS A 488 16.08 -5.05 -9.34
CA LYS A 488 17.39 -5.70 -9.11
C LYS A 488 17.80 -5.85 -7.64
N MET A 489 17.09 -5.24 -6.68
CA MET A 489 17.50 -5.23 -5.26
C MET A 489 16.58 -6.08 -4.39
N GLU A 490 17.01 -7.29 -4.04
CA GLU A 490 16.43 -8.07 -2.95
C GLU A 490 17.22 -7.90 -1.64
N LYS A 491 16.48 -7.42 -0.63
CA LYS A 491 16.79 -7.19 0.79
C LYS A 491 18.23 -7.47 1.27
N TYR A 492 18.96 -6.39 1.55
CA TYR A 492 20.01 -6.41 2.58
C TYR A 492 19.37 -6.45 3.97
N VAL A 493 19.61 -7.53 4.71
CA VAL A 493 19.22 -7.65 6.12
C VAL A 493 20.24 -6.86 6.94
N GLY A 494 19.79 -5.78 7.57
CA GLY A 494 20.63 -5.02 8.50
C GLY A 494 21.03 -5.88 9.70
N PHE A 495 22.34 -5.97 9.96
CA PHE A 495 22.88 -6.71 11.10
C PHE A 495 22.43 -6.09 12.43
N ASN A 496 21.79 -6.87 13.31
CA ASN A 496 21.49 -6.41 14.67
C ASN A 496 22.72 -6.56 15.58
N THR A 497 23.66 -5.62 15.45
CA THR A 497 24.97 -5.60 16.13
C THR A 497 24.90 -5.36 17.65
N VAL A 498 23.73 -4.97 18.17
CA VAL A 498 23.57 -4.57 19.58
C VAL A 498 23.74 -5.75 20.53
N VAL A 499 23.26 -6.95 20.16
CA VAL A 499 23.39 -8.15 21.00
C VAL A 499 24.84 -8.64 21.06
N CYS A 500 25.58 -8.57 19.95
CA CYS A 500 27.02 -8.88 19.95
C CYS A 500 27.79 -7.97 20.91
N LEU A 501 27.49 -6.67 20.87
CA LEU A 501 28.13 -5.69 21.75
C LEU A 501 27.82 -5.96 23.24
N GLU A 502 26.56 -6.29 23.56
CA GLU A 502 26.16 -6.67 24.93
C GLU A 502 26.98 -7.88 25.43
N ALA A 503 27.08 -8.92 24.61
CA ALA A 503 27.82 -10.13 24.95
C ALA A 503 29.32 -9.85 25.20
N GLU A 504 29.97 -9.07 24.35
CA GLU A 504 31.38 -8.69 24.52
C GLU A 504 31.62 -7.82 25.76
N ILE A 505 30.70 -6.88 26.07
CA ILE A 505 30.76 -6.10 27.31
C ILE A 505 30.66 -7.01 28.53
N ARG A 506 29.72 -7.96 28.53
CA ARG A 506 29.52 -8.90 29.64
C ARG A 506 30.74 -9.80 29.83
N LYS A 507 31.31 -10.31 28.75
CA LYS A 507 32.55 -11.08 28.77
C LYS A 507 33.68 -10.33 29.48
N ALA A 508 33.95 -9.10 29.04
CA ALA A 508 35.00 -8.28 29.66
C ALA A 508 34.71 -8.04 31.16
N GLN A 509 33.45 -7.78 31.53
CA GLN A 509 33.06 -7.60 32.93
C GLN A 509 33.26 -8.85 33.79
N VAL A 510 33.03 -10.05 33.25
CA VAL A 510 33.25 -11.34 33.93
C VAL A 510 34.75 -11.57 34.14
N ASN A 511 35.55 -11.32 33.10
CA ASN A 511 37.01 -11.41 33.16
C ASN A 511 37.67 -10.30 34.00
N LYS A 512 36.86 -9.41 34.61
CA LYS A 512 37.32 -8.22 35.34
C LYS A 512 38.17 -7.25 34.50
N GLU A 513 38.02 -7.34 33.18
CA GLU A 513 38.64 -6.48 32.19
C GLU A 513 37.87 -5.16 32.03
N VAL A 514 38.45 -4.24 31.26
CA VAL A 514 37.79 -3.00 30.85
C VAL A 514 37.63 -3.05 29.34
N LEU A 515 36.39 -3.06 28.86
CA LEU A 515 36.13 -2.92 27.43
C LEU A 515 36.01 -1.44 27.08
N VAL A 516 36.80 -1.00 26.11
CA VAL A 516 36.71 0.36 25.56
C VAL A 516 35.85 0.33 24.31
N GLY A 517 34.68 0.96 24.38
CA GLY A 517 33.82 1.17 23.22
C GLY A 517 34.09 2.55 22.60
N VAL A 518 34.45 2.59 21.32
CA VAL A 518 34.57 3.83 20.54
C VAL A 518 33.42 3.86 19.54
N PHE A 519 32.50 4.80 19.72
CA PHE A 519 31.31 4.93 18.89
C PHE A 519 31.51 6.03 17.86
N PHE A 520 31.76 5.61 16.63
CA PHE A 520 31.96 6.48 15.49
C PHE A 520 30.62 6.95 14.94
N ASP A 521 30.42 8.27 14.86
CA ASP A 521 29.34 8.87 14.07
C ASP A 521 29.93 9.49 12.81
N VAL A 522 29.48 8.98 11.65
CA VAL A 522 29.91 9.50 10.35
C VAL A 522 29.02 10.69 10.02
N GLU A 523 29.60 11.88 9.97
CA GLU A 523 28.83 13.07 9.60
C GLU A 523 28.37 12.95 8.14
N LYS A 524 27.07 13.18 7.90
CA LYS A 524 26.52 13.31 6.54
C LYS A 524 26.88 12.12 5.64
N ALA A 525 26.83 10.92 6.20
CA ALA A 525 27.41 9.73 5.59
C ALA A 525 26.88 9.42 4.17
N TYR A 526 25.57 9.61 3.94
CA TYR A 526 24.97 9.49 2.61
C TYR A 526 25.39 10.61 1.66
N ASP A 527 25.60 11.82 2.18
CA ASP A 527 25.90 13.01 1.39
C ASP A 527 27.38 13.07 0.97
N MET A 528 28.27 12.44 1.75
CA MET A 528 29.72 12.41 1.54
C MET A 528 30.28 11.09 0.98
N LEU A 529 29.40 10.16 0.58
CA LEU A 529 29.79 8.89 -0.03
C LEU A 529 30.72 9.15 -1.25
N TRP A 530 31.89 8.51 -1.24
CA TRP A 530 32.87 8.63 -2.32
C TRP A 530 32.50 7.71 -3.49
N LYS A 531 31.93 8.31 -4.54
CA LYS A 531 31.33 7.60 -5.68
C LYS A 531 32.35 6.74 -6.44
N GLU A 532 33.57 7.25 -6.66
CA GLU A 532 34.61 6.54 -7.41
C GLU A 532 35.13 5.31 -6.66
N ARG A 533 35.29 5.39 -5.33
CA ARG A 533 35.67 4.23 -4.53
C ARG A 533 34.62 3.13 -4.57
N LEU A 534 33.35 3.52 -4.61
CA LEU A 534 32.27 2.56 -4.78
C LEU A 534 32.39 1.85 -6.13
N LEU A 535 32.67 2.56 -7.23
CA LEU A 535 32.91 1.94 -8.54
C LEU A 535 34.10 0.97 -8.53
N LEU A 536 35.23 1.36 -7.92
CA LEU A 536 36.40 0.48 -7.74
C LEU A 536 36.04 -0.79 -6.94
N LYS A 537 35.17 -0.64 -5.93
CA LYS A 537 34.69 -1.76 -5.13
C LYS A 537 33.80 -2.68 -5.96
N LEU A 538 32.92 -2.14 -6.79
CA LEU A 538 32.09 -2.95 -7.69
C LEU A 538 32.94 -3.78 -8.67
N GLU A 539 33.99 -3.20 -9.25
CA GLU A 539 34.96 -3.95 -10.08
C GLU A 539 35.63 -5.07 -9.28
N SER A 540 36.04 -4.81 -8.03
CA SER A 540 36.64 -5.84 -7.17
C SER A 540 35.69 -6.99 -6.81
N LEU A 541 34.38 -6.71 -6.82
CA LEU A 541 33.32 -7.70 -6.62
C LEU A 541 32.91 -8.39 -7.93
N ARG A 542 33.61 -8.11 -9.05
CA ARG A 542 33.30 -8.60 -10.40
C ARG A 542 31.89 -8.23 -10.86
N ILE A 543 31.35 -7.12 -10.38
CA ILE A 543 30.13 -6.53 -10.91
C ILE A 543 30.52 -5.67 -12.11
N ASP A 544 30.12 -6.09 -13.30
CA ASP A 544 30.49 -5.48 -14.57
C ASP A 544 29.26 -5.26 -15.48
N GLY A 545 29.48 -4.81 -16.72
CA GLY A 545 28.47 -4.78 -17.78
C GLY A 545 27.31 -3.81 -17.58
N LYS A 546 26.08 -4.24 -17.92
CA LYS A 546 24.89 -3.37 -17.91
C LYS A 546 24.59 -2.84 -16.51
N MET A 547 24.73 -3.68 -15.48
CA MET A 547 24.55 -3.25 -14.09
C MET A 547 25.54 -2.17 -13.67
N TYR A 548 26.82 -2.32 -14.02
CA TYR A 548 27.85 -1.32 -13.74
C TYR A 548 27.52 0.01 -14.41
N ASN A 549 27.17 -0.03 -15.70
CA ASN A 549 26.83 1.16 -16.50
C ASN A 549 25.62 1.91 -15.94
N TRP A 550 24.60 1.18 -15.48
CA TRP A 550 23.43 1.76 -14.85
C TRP A 550 23.75 2.43 -13.50
N ILE A 551 24.57 1.80 -12.64
CA ILE A 551 25.02 2.39 -11.37
C ILE A 551 25.88 3.64 -11.62
N LEU A 552 26.76 3.60 -12.62
CA LEU A 552 27.55 4.76 -13.05
C LEU A 552 26.64 5.95 -13.40
N SER A 553 25.62 5.74 -14.25
CA SER A 553 24.65 6.79 -14.60
C SER A 553 23.80 7.25 -13.41
N PHE A 554 23.52 6.35 -12.46
CA PHE A 554 22.75 6.67 -11.25
C PHE A 554 23.50 7.60 -10.29
N LEU A 555 24.82 7.46 -10.18
CA LEU A 555 25.67 8.21 -9.23
C LEU A 555 26.12 9.58 -9.75
N PHE A 556 26.37 9.69 -11.05
CA PHE A 556 26.96 10.87 -11.68
C PHE A 556 25.93 11.75 -12.40
N GLY A 557 26.28 13.01 -12.68
CA GLY A 557 25.40 13.95 -13.40
C GLY A 557 24.12 14.34 -12.64
N ARG A 558 24.15 14.30 -11.30
CA ARG A 558 22.99 14.57 -10.45
C ARG A 558 22.85 16.05 -10.11
N THR A 559 21.61 16.51 -10.06
CA THR A 559 21.25 17.87 -9.64
C THR A 559 20.17 17.84 -8.57
N ILE A 560 20.14 18.87 -7.74
CA ILE A 560 19.14 19.03 -6.67
C ILE A 560 18.44 20.38 -6.76
N GLN A 561 17.19 20.42 -6.31
CA GLN A 561 16.40 21.64 -6.16
C GLN A 561 15.60 21.55 -4.86
N VAL A 562 15.64 22.57 -4.01
CA VAL A 562 14.88 22.58 -2.75
C VAL A 562 13.49 23.16 -2.98
N ARG A 563 12.46 22.49 -2.43
CA ARG A 563 11.09 23.00 -2.40
C ARG A 563 10.67 23.41 -1.00
N VAL A 564 10.22 24.65 -0.85
CA VAL A 564 9.62 25.19 0.39
C VAL A 564 8.24 25.75 0.04
N GLY A 565 7.20 25.15 0.61
CA GLY A 565 5.82 25.48 0.24
C GLY A 565 5.60 25.24 -1.27
N THR A 566 5.23 26.29 -2.00
CA THR A 566 5.10 26.28 -3.47
C THR A 566 6.32 26.85 -4.20
N ALA A 567 7.31 27.38 -3.47
CA ALA A 567 8.51 27.97 -4.04
C ALA A 567 9.61 26.93 -4.24
N PHE A 568 10.40 27.12 -5.30
CA PHE A 568 11.55 26.30 -5.63
C PHE A 568 12.82 27.17 -5.63
N SER A 569 13.94 26.57 -5.24
CA SER A 569 15.28 27.16 -5.38
C SER A 569 15.80 27.07 -6.83
N GLN A 570 16.98 27.61 -7.07
CA GLN A 570 17.77 27.27 -8.25
C GLN A 570 18.19 25.78 -8.24
N ILE A 571 18.49 25.26 -9.43
CA ILE A 571 18.98 23.89 -9.62
C ILE A 571 20.50 23.91 -9.52
N LEU A 572 21.08 23.08 -8.65
CA LEU A 572 22.53 22.99 -8.48
C LEU A 572 23.03 21.54 -8.60
N PRO A 573 24.23 21.31 -9.16
CA PRO A 573 24.85 19.99 -9.21
C PRO A 573 25.35 19.55 -7.83
N ILE A 574 25.50 18.23 -7.64
CA ILE A 574 26.12 17.65 -6.43
C ILE A 574 27.36 16.81 -6.77
N GLU A 575 28.45 17.06 -6.04
CA GLU A 575 29.72 16.37 -6.23
C GLU A 575 29.68 14.95 -5.63
N ASN A 576 29.44 14.84 -4.32
CA ASN A 576 29.45 13.57 -3.59
C ASN A 576 28.05 13.07 -3.22
N GLY A 577 28.00 11.82 -2.75
CA GLY A 577 26.83 11.27 -2.08
C GLY A 577 25.82 10.59 -2.98
N THR A 578 24.81 10.00 -2.35
CA THR A 578 23.65 9.37 -3.00
C THR A 578 22.36 10.06 -2.55
N PRO A 579 21.28 10.01 -3.34
CA PRO A 579 20.02 10.64 -2.96
C PRO A 579 19.45 10.05 -1.69
N GLN A 580 19.28 10.87 -0.64
CA GLN A 580 18.69 10.44 0.61
C GLN A 580 17.20 10.14 0.42
N GLY A 581 16.87 8.84 0.31
CA GLY A 581 15.52 8.39 -0.02
C GLY A 581 15.47 7.36 -1.15
N SER A 582 16.55 7.25 -1.93
CA SER A 582 16.74 6.17 -2.90
C SER A 582 16.86 4.81 -2.20
N ILE A 583 16.55 3.76 -2.94
CA ILE A 583 16.52 2.37 -2.46
C ILE A 583 17.92 1.80 -2.62
N LEU A 584 18.49 1.96 -3.81
CA LEU A 584 19.85 1.57 -4.16
C LEU A 584 20.88 2.32 -3.31
N GLY A 585 20.69 3.62 -3.05
CA GLY A 585 21.63 4.40 -2.25
C GLY A 585 21.82 3.88 -0.81
N ARG A 586 20.82 3.17 -0.26
CA ARG A 586 20.96 2.50 1.04
C ARG A 586 21.85 1.27 0.95
N SER A 587 21.67 0.46 -0.08
CA SER A 587 22.48 -0.76 -0.32
C SER A 587 23.94 -0.38 -0.60
N LEU A 588 24.17 0.57 -1.51
CA LEU A 588 25.50 1.04 -1.87
C LEU A 588 26.28 1.61 -0.68
N TYR A 589 25.61 2.31 0.23
CA TYR A 589 26.24 2.79 1.47
C TYR A 589 26.53 1.67 2.47
N ALA A 590 25.61 0.70 2.62
CA ALA A 590 25.79 -0.41 3.54
C ALA A 590 27.03 -1.25 3.19
N ASP A 591 27.27 -1.47 1.91
CA ASP A 591 28.47 -2.16 1.43
C ASP A 591 29.74 -1.36 1.72
N ASP A 592 29.75 -0.03 1.55
CA ASP A 592 30.92 0.80 1.86
C ASP A 592 31.25 0.83 3.38
N GLY A 593 30.24 0.67 4.25
CA GLY A 593 30.37 0.87 5.71
C GLY A 593 30.58 -0.37 6.58
N ALA A 594 30.43 -1.60 6.06
CA ALA A 594 30.47 -2.81 6.89
C ALA A 594 31.90 -3.36 7.10
N LEU A 595 32.64 -2.80 8.06
CA LEU A 595 33.86 -3.41 8.60
C LEU A 595 33.67 -3.69 10.10
N TRP A 596 33.23 -4.91 10.41
CA TRP A 596 33.43 -5.49 11.75
C TRP A 596 34.60 -6.48 11.67
N LYS A 597 35.78 -6.06 12.14
CA LYS A 597 36.93 -6.96 12.32
C LYS A 597 37.28 -7.02 13.81
N ARG A 598 37.25 -8.23 14.38
CA ARG A 598 37.92 -8.54 15.64
C ARG A 598 39.42 -8.64 15.35
N GLY A 599 40.18 -7.62 15.72
CA GLY A 599 41.63 -7.60 15.55
C GLY A 599 42.32 -7.21 16.86
N TRP A 600 43.06 -8.14 17.44
CA TRP A 600 44.18 -7.80 18.32
C TRP A 600 45.41 -7.67 17.41
N LYS A 601 46.16 -6.56 17.56
CA LYS A 601 47.42 -6.15 16.87
C LYS A 601 47.27 -5.34 15.57
N ASN A 602 47.90 -4.15 15.62
CA ASN A 602 48.55 -3.39 14.55
C ASN A 602 47.85 -3.30 13.18
N GLY A 603 46.61 -2.84 13.13
CA GLY A 603 45.93 -2.49 11.87
C GLY A 603 45.68 -0.98 11.78
N ARG A 604 46.36 -0.28 10.86
CA ARG A 604 45.97 1.08 10.45
C ARG A 604 44.56 1.03 9.86
N ILE A 605 43.62 1.76 10.45
CA ILE A 605 42.31 2.00 9.85
C ILE A 605 42.50 3.02 8.73
N VAL A 606 42.33 2.60 7.48
CA VAL A 606 42.44 3.47 6.30
C VAL A 606 41.08 4.09 5.99
N GLY A 607 40.97 5.40 6.25
CA GLY A 607 40.15 6.33 5.47
C GLY A 607 38.62 6.21 5.59
N VAL A 608 38.06 6.41 6.79
CA VAL A 608 36.67 6.88 6.96
C VAL A 608 36.72 8.17 7.78
N PHE A 609 36.14 9.26 7.27
CA PHE A 609 36.02 10.50 8.04
C PHE A 609 35.00 10.30 9.15
N VAL A 610 35.48 10.31 10.39
CA VAL A 610 34.65 10.20 11.58
C VAL A 610 34.62 11.55 12.27
N PHE A 611 33.43 12.00 12.65
CA PHE A 611 33.26 13.27 13.34
C PHE A 611 33.71 13.15 14.79
N VAL A 612 34.90 13.68 15.09
CA VAL A 612 35.55 13.63 16.40
C VAL A 612 34.61 14.13 17.51
N ALA A 613 33.90 15.24 17.29
CA ALA A 613 33.05 15.86 18.32
C ALA A 613 31.72 15.12 18.61
N LYS A 614 31.34 14.11 17.81
CA LYS A 614 30.22 13.19 18.12
C LYS A 614 30.71 11.78 18.43
N THR A 615 32.02 11.55 18.26
CA THR A 615 32.63 10.28 18.61
C THR A 615 32.74 10.21 20.11
N GLN A 616 32.06 9.25 20.69
CA GLN A 616 32.02 9.07 22.12
C GLN A 616 32.84 7.84 22.50
N VAL A 617 33.64 7.99 23.55
CA VAL A 617 34.38 6.88 24.15
C VAL A 617 33.69 6.54 25.47
N ILE A 618 33.48 5.24 25.71
CA ILE A 618 32.94 4.75 26.97
C ILE A 618 33.76 3.56 27.45
N CYS A 619 34.05 3.54 28.74
CA CYS A 619 34.63 2.40 29.43
C CYS A 619 33.52 1.56 30.04
N PHE A 620 33.37 0.34 29.56
CA PHE A 620 32.51 -0.63 30.21
C PHE A 620 33.32 -1.43 31.25
N SER A 621 32.94 -1.31 32.52
CA SER A 621 33.59 -2.02 33.62
C SER A 621 32.70 -2.13 34.86
N LYS A 622 32.94 -3.18 35.67
CA LYS A 622 32.35 -3.31 37.01
C LYS A 622 33.17 -2.58 38.10
N LYS A 623 34.34 -2.02 37.77
CA LYS A 623 35.19 -1.29 38.72
C LYS A 623 34.45 -0.07 39.30
N LYS A 624 34.74 0.29 40.57
CA LYS A 624 34.10 1.44 41.25
C LYS A 624 34.39 2.77 40.55
N LYS A 625 35.62 2.95 40.07
CA LYS A 625 36.04 4.09 39.24
C LYS A 625 36.44 3.59 37.86
N ASN A 626 35.86 4.19 36.83
CA ASN A 626 36.28 3.93 35.45
C ASN A 626 37.66 4.56 35.21
N PRO A 627 38.56 3.88 34.49
CA PRO A 627 39.84 4.47 34.12
C PRO A 627 39.60 5.66 33.19
N ARG A 628 40.38 6.73 33.38
CA ARG A 628 40.44 7.84 32.43
C ARG A 628 41.26 7.38 31.22
N LEU A 629 40.69 7.48 30.04
CA LEU A 629 41.39 7.10 28.81
C LEU A 629 41.94 8.34 28.09
N ASN A 630 43.19 8.25 27.66
CA ASN A 630 43.81 9.25 26.77
C ASN A 630 43.65 8.81 25.31
N VAL A 631 42.41 8.69 24.83
CA VAL A 631 42.15 8.33 23.43
C VAL A 631 42.12 9.59 22.59
N LYS A 632 43.08 9.69 21.67
CA LYS A 632 43.14 10.78 20.69
C LYS A 632 42.76 10.27 19.30
N MET A 633 41.98 11.05 18.58
CA MET A 633 41.67 10.82 17.17
C MET A 633 42.08 12.06 16.37
N TYR A 634 42.93 11.89 15.36
CA TYR A 634 43.52 13.00 14.59
C TYR A 634 44.19 14.08 15.48
N GLY A 635 44.80 13.67 16.59
CA GLY A 635 45.42 14.59 17.57
C GLY A 635 44.46 15.22 18.57
N TYR A 636 43.14 15.14 18.34
CA TYR A 636 42.12 15.67 19.24
C TYR A 636 41.72 14.64 20.32
N GLN A 637 41.60 15.09 21.56
CA GLN A 637 41.14 14.26 22.67
C GLN A 637 39.65 13.94 22.54
N LEU A 638 39.30 12.65 22.58
CA LEU A 638 37.90 12.23 22.53
C LEU A 638 37.19 12.41 23.89
N GLU A 639 35.89 12.75 23.83
CA GLU A 639 35.06 12.87 25.02
C GLU A 639 34.75 11.48 25.60
N GLN A 640 35.17 11.26 26.84
CA GLN A 640 34.82 10.06 27.59
C GLN A 640 33.48 10.28 28.32
N VAL A 641 32.47 9.50 27.93
CA VAL A 641 31.12 9.56 28.52
C VAL A 641 30.83 8.34 29.39
N ASN A 642 29.92 8.49 30.35
CA ASN A 642 29.44 7.39 31.19
C ASN A 642 28.17 6.71 30.65
N VAL A 643 27.53 7.33 29.65
CA VAL A 643 26.29 6.85 29.05
C VAL A 643 26.33 7.16 27.56
N VAL A 644 26.13 6.16 26.73
CA VAL A 644 26.07 6.29 25.27
C VAL A 644 24.69 5.88 24.76
N ARG A 645 24.22 6.51 23.68
CA ARG A 645 23.02 6.08 22.96
C ARG A 645 23.40 5.38 21.67
N PHE A 646 23.11 4.09 21.57
CA PHE A 646 23.44 3.25 20.41
C PHE A 646 22.20 2.50 19.92
N TRP A 647 21.89 2.58 18.62
CA TRP A 647 20.67 2.00 18.01
C TRP A 647 19.39 2.24 18.83
N GLY A 648 19.20 3.46 19.34
CA GLY A 648 18.02 3.81 20.13
C GLY A 648 18.01 3.34 21.59
N MET A 649 18.97 2.52 22.01
CA MET A 649 19.16 2.09 23.40
C MET A 649 20.17 2.98 24.14
N TRP A 650 20.00 3.11 25.46
CA TRP A 650 20.92 3.87 26.31
C TRP A 650 21.75 2.89 27.15
N MET A 651 23.05 2.89 26.97
CA MET A 651 23.98 1.98 27.66
C MET A 651 24.83 2.79 28.63
N ASP A 652 24.71 2.52 29.92
CA ASP A 652 25.61 3.05 30.94
C ASP A 652 26.88 2.21 31.05
N SER A 653 27.95 2.78 31.62
CA SER A 653 29.26 2.13 31.77
C SER A 653 29.23 0.79 32.53
N LYS A 654 28.22 0.56 33.38
CA LYS A 654 28.03 -0.70 34.08
C LYS A 654 27.09 -1.66 33.35
N LEU A 655 26.50 -1.24 32.23
CA LEU A 655 25.50 -1.97 31.46
C LEU A 655 24.29 -2.36 32.34
N SER A 656 23.85 -1.45 33.22
CA SER A 656 22.70 -1.68 34.11
C SER A 656 21.35 -1.40 33.44
N PHE A 657 21.33 -0.68 32.32
CA PHE A 657 20.16 -0.21 31.57
C PHE A 657 19.18 0.65 32.38
N LYS A 658 19.57 1.15 33.56
CA LYS A 658 18.72 1.99 34.42
C LYS A 658 18.20 3.22 33.68
N ILE A 659 19.09 3.92 32.97
CA ILE A 659 18.76 5.15 32.22
C ILE A 659 17.86 4.83 31.03
N HIS A 660 18.10 3.71 30.35
CA HIS A 660 17.26 3.25 29.25
C HIS A 660 15.82 3.00 29.71
N ILE A 661 15.67 2.21 30.78
CA ILE A 661 14.35 1.85 31.34
C ILE A 661 13.62 3.11 31.83
N GLN A 662 14.31 4.05 32.48
CA GLN A 662 13.70 5.30 32.91
C GLN A 662 13.14 6.12 31.72
N LYS A 663 13.95 6.32 30.67
CA LYS A 663 13.52 7.02 29.44
C LYS A 663 12.40 6.27 28.71
N LEU A 664 12.43 4.93 28.71
CA LEU A 664 11.38 4.08 28.15
C LEU A 664 10.06 4.29 28.90
N ILE A 665 10.08 4.28 30.23
CA ILE A 665 8.90 4.54 31.07
C ILE A 665 8.34 5.94 30.81
N GLU A 666 9.20 6.97 30.75
CA GLU A 666 8.78 8.35 30.41
C GLU A 666 8.09 8.43 29.05
N LYS A 667 8.61 7.69 28.06
CA LYS A 667 7.98 7.59 26.73
C LYS A 667 6.63 6.89 26.81
N CYS A 668 6.52 5.78 27.54
CA CYS A 668 5.27 5.02 27.67
C CYS A 668 4.21 5.75 28.48
N LYS A 669 4.58 6.57 29.48
CA LYS A 669 3.65 7.45 30.22
C LYS A 669 2.91 8.41 29.31
N LYS A 670 3.55 8.91 28.24
CA LYS A 670 2.86 9.70 27.21
C LYS A 670 1.79 8.87 26.49
N GLY A 671 2.07 7.61 26.20
CA GLY A 671 1.09 6.66 25.65
C GLY A 671 -0.07 6.36 26.60
N ILE A 672 0.20 6.21 27.91
CA ILE A 672 -0.85 6.06 28.92
C ILE A 672 -1.78 7.27 28.93
N ASN A 673 -1.23 8.49 28.85
CA ASN A 673 -2.06 9.69 28.80
C ASN A 673 -2.97 9.74 27.56
N VAL A 674 -2.50 9.21 26.43
CA VAL A 674 -3.33 9.04 25.23
C VAL A 674 -4.49 8.06 25.50
N LEU A 675 -4.22 6.91 26.11
CA LEU A 675 -5.28 5.96 26.50
C LEU A 675 -6.28 6.59 27.47
N ARG A 676 -5.82 7.38 28.44
CA ARG A 676 -6.69 8.12 29.38
C ARG A 676 -7.57 9.14 28.67
N CYS A 677 -7.03 9.85 27.69
CA CYS A 677 -7.81 10.80 26.88
C CYS A 677 -8.86 10.11 25.99
N LEU A 678 -8.69 8.82 25.71
CA LEU A 678 -9.59 8.04 24.85
C LEU A 678 -10.53 7.11 25.63
N SER A 679 -10.37 7.00 26.95
CA SER A 679 -11.20 6.18 27.81
C SER A 679 -12.24 7.03 28.54
N GLY A 680 -13.45 6.50 28.66
CA GLY A 680 -14.59 7.15 29.30
C GLY A 680 -15.80 6.22 29.27
N ALA A 681 -16.60 6.21 30.34
CA ALA A 681 -17.71 5.26 30.49
C ALA A 681 -18.80 5.43 29.40
N GLU A 682 -19.20 6.66 29.10
CA GLU A 682 -20.24 6.95 28.10
C GLU A 682 -19.67 7.35 26.73
N TRP A 683 -18.46 7.91 26.73
CA TRP A 683 -17.86 8.56 25.55
C TRP A 683 -16.52 7.94 25.09
N GLY A 684 -16.00 6.93 25.78
CA GLY A 684 -14.70 6.31 25.48
C GLY A 684 -14.72 5.31 24.32
N ALA A 685 -13.54 5.02 23.79
CA ALA A 685 -13.33 3.99 22.77
C ALA A 685 -13.56 2.57 23.35
N SER A 686 -13.90 1.62 22.50
CA SER A 686 -14.10 0.23 22.92
C SER A 686 -12.79 -0.38 23.46
N CYS A 687 -12.90 -1.40 24.29
CA CYS A 687 -11.76 -2.13 24.85
C CYS A 687 -10.80 -2.61 23.75
N GLN A 688 -11.34 -3.15 22.65
CA GLN A 688 -10.56 -3.63 21.51
C GLN A 688 -9.80 -2.50 20.80
N SER A 689 -10.44 -1.35 20.56
CA SER A 689 -9.76 -0.19 19.96
C SER A 689 -8.64 0.34 20.87
N LEU A 690 -8.87 0.40 22.19
CA LEU A 690 -7.85 0.81 23.16
C LEU A 690 -6.69 -0.18 23.22
N LYS A 691 -6.96 -1.48 23.09
CA LYS A 691 -5.95 -2.54 23.02
C LYS A 691 -5.03 -2.39 21.79
N ILE A 692 -5.60 -2.10 20.62
CA ILE A 692 -4.82 -1.80 19.40
C ILE A 692 -3.90 -0.60 19.62
N ILE A 693 -4.40 0.47 20.25
CA ILE A 693 -3.61 1.67 20.56
C ILE A 693 -2.51 1.36 21.58
N TYR A 694 -2.79 0.55 22.61
CA TYR A 694 -1.80 0.06 23.57
C TYR A 694 -0.65 -0.67 22.85
N TYR A 695 -0.97 -1.57 21.91
CA TYR A 695 0.04 -2.28 21.12
C TYR A 695 0.92 -1.32 20.32
N ALA A 696 0.30 -0.35 19.68
CA ALA A 696 0.96 0.60 18.81
C ALA A 696 1.88 1.58 19.56
N VAL A 697 1.44 2.11 20.70
CA VAL A 697 2.11 3.24 21.38
C VAL A 697 2.93 2.81 22.61
N ILE A 698 2.55 1.72 23.28
CA ILE A 698 3.20 1.28 24.53
C ILE A 698 3.96 -0.02 24.28
N ARG A 699 3.27 -1.10 23.87
CA ARG A 699 3.88 -2.44 23.74
C ARG A 699 5.03 -2.46 22.74
N SER A 700 4.86 -1.82 21.58
CA SER A 700 5.92 -1.69 20.56
C SER A 700 7.21 -1.05 21.08
N ASN A 701 7.11 -0.09 22.01
CA ASN A 701 8.27 0.55 22.63
C ASN A 701 8.92 -0.34 23.69
N ILE A 702 8.12 -1.12 24.42
CA ILE A 702 8.61 -2.09 25.41
C ILE A 702 9.32 -3.26 24.71
N ASP A 703 8.71 -3.82 23.68
CA ASP A 703 9.26 -4.96 22.93
C ASP A 703 10.59 -4.59 22.23
N TYR A 704 10.75 -3.34 21.80
CA TYR A 704 11.98 -2.86 21.16
C TYR A 704 13.20 -2.94 22.09
N GLY A 705 14.19 -3.75 21.73
CA GLY A 705 15.44 -3.91 22.48
C GLY A 705 15.31 -4.75 23.75
N CYS A 706 14.16 -5.38 24.02
CA CYS A 706 13.94 -6.18 25.23
C CYS A 706 14.87 -7.39 25.33
N VAL A 707 15.26 -7.96 24.19
CA VAL A 707 16.27 -9.02 24.10
C VAL A 707 17.58 -8.61 24.79
N VAL A 708 17.97 -7.35 24.64
CA VAL A 708 19.22 -6.78 25.19
C VAL A 708 19.03 -6.32 26.64
N TYR A 709 18.03 -5.47 26.92
CA TYR A 709 17.88 -4.90 28.27
C TYR A 709 17.29 -5.90 29.29
N SER A 710 16.84 -7.09 28.86
CA SER A 710 16.32 -8.12 29.78
C SER A 710 17.35 -8.60 30.81
N SER A 711 18.64 -8.32 30.60
CA SER A 711 19.70 -8.54 31.59
C SER A 711 19.76 -7.50 32.72
N ALA A 712 18.86 -6.51 32.70
CA ALA A 712 18.71 -5.53 33.79
C ALA A 712 18.15 -6.19 35.06
N ASN A 713 18.37 -5.53 36.21
CA ASN A 713 17.88 -5.99 37.51
C ASN A 713 16.34 -6.18 37.51
N LYS A 714 15.85 -7.27 38.09
CA LYS A 714 14.42 -7.60 38.21
C LYS A 714 13.57 -6.45 38.78
N THR A 715 14.08 -5.69 39.74
CA THR A 715 13.38 -4.54 40.33
C THR A 715 13.17 -3.40 39.32
N LEU A 716 14.09 -3.22 38.35
CA LEU A 716 13.92 -2.26 37.27
C LEU A 716 12.90 -2.76 36.24
N LEU A 717 12.94 -4.05 35.90
CA LEU A 717 11.99 -4.66 34.95
C LEU A 717 10.55 -4.62 35.49
N LYS A 718 10.35 -4.83 36.79
CA LYS A 718 9.04 -4.67 37.46
C LYS A 718 8.43 -3.28 37.25
N LYS A 719 9.25 -2.22 37.13
CA LYS A 719 8.72 -0.87 36.85
C LYS A 719 8.08 -0.75 35.46
N ILE A 720 8.52 -1.57 34.50
CA ILE A 720 7.92 -1.63 33.15
C ILE A 720 6.59 -2.39 33.22
N GLU A 721 6.49 -3.45 34.03
CA GLU A 721 5.24 -4.19 34.26
C GLU A 721 4.13 -3.31 34.83
N VAL A 722 4.47 -2.38 35.72
CA VAL A 722 3.51 -1.38 36.23
C VAL A 722 2.88 -0.56 35.09
N ILE A 723 3.64 -0.23 34.04
CA ILE A 723 3.13 0.51 32.87
C ILE A 723 2.15 -0.33 32.05
N GLN A 724 2.46 -1.62 31.81
CA GLN A 724 1.51 -2.53 31.16
C GLN A 724 0.22 -2.63 31.99
N ASN A 725 0.35 -2.90 33.30
CA ASN A 725 -0.81 -3.07 34.18
C ASN A 725 -1.70 -1.83 34.20
N GLN A 726 -1.11 -0.63 34.22
CA GLN A 726 -1.86 0.62 34.10
C GLN A 726 -2.59 0.75 32.77
N ALA A 727 -1.95 0.37 31.66
CA ALA A 727 -2.56 0.42 30.34
C ALA A 727 -3.74 -0.56 30.24
N LEU A 728 -3.57 -1.81 30.69
CA LEU A 728 -4.63 -2.83 30.64
C LEU A 728 -5.86 -2.40 31.45
N ARG A 729 -5.68 -1.86 32.66
CA ARG A 729 -6.78 -1.30 33.46
C ARG A 729 -7.58 -0.22 32.73
N ILE A 730 -6.88 0.65 32.01
CA ILE A 730 -7.54 1.71 31.23
C ILE A 730 -8.31 1.12 30.05
N CYS A 731 -7.75 0.13 29.37
CA CYS A 731 -8.40 -0.51 28.22
C CYS A 731 -9.70 -1.22 28.60
N CYS A 732 -9.69 -1.99 29.70
CA CYS A 732 -10.87 -2.74 30.15
C CYS A 732 -11.80 -1.93 31.08
N GLY A 733 -11.42 -0.69 31.46
CA GLY A 733 -12.18 0.11 32.41
C GLY A 733 -12.22 -0.45 33.85
N ALA A 734 -11.28 -1.35 34.20
CA ALA A 734 -11.30 -2.02 35.49
C ALA A 734 -10.90 -1.11 36.66
N PHE A 735 -11.37 -1.47 37.86
CA PHE A 735 -11.00 -0.81 39.09
C PHE A 735 -9.49 -0.88 39.35
N ARG A 736 -8.97 0.08 40.14
CA ARG A 736 -7.55 0.12 40.51
C ARG A 736 -7.12 -1.10 41.33
N SER A 737 -8.04 -1.73 42.05
CA SER A 737 -7.84 -2.91 42.88
C SER A 737 -7.92 -4.24 42.12
N SER A 738 -8.39 -4.27 40.87
CA SER A 738 -8.56 -5.54 40.12
C SER A 738 -7.24 -6.33 40.02
N PRO A 739 -7.25 -7.67 40.21
CA PRO A 739 -6.04 -8.47 40.12
C PRO A 739 -5.37 -8.39 38.74
N VAL A 740 -4.04 -8.34 38.70
CA VAL A 740 -3.28 -8.18 37.43
C VAL A 740 -3.44 -9.40 36.52
N ALA A 741 -3.45 -10.61 37.08
CA ALA A 741 -3.64 -11.84 36.32
C ALA A 741 -5.00 -11.84 35.59
N SER A 742 -6.07 -11.41 36.26
CA SER A 742 -7.40 -11.28 35.65
C SER A 742 -7.40 -10.30 34.48
N LEU A 743 -6.73 -9.15 34.63
CA LEU A 743 -6.60 -8.17 33.53
C LEU A 743 -5.83 -8.73 32.33
N GLN A 744 -4.81 -9.55 32.58
CA GLN A 744 -4.01 -10.19 31.55
C GLN A 744 -4.83 -11.23 30.79
N VAL A 745 -5.59 -12.07 31.49
CA VAL A 745 -6.47 -13.08 30.89
C VAL A 745 -7.58 -12.42 30.07
N GLU A 746 -8.31 -11.47 30.67
CA GLU A 746 -9.41 -10.75 29.99
C GLU A 746 -8.92 -10.03 28.73
N MET A 747 -7.72 -9.45 28.78
CA MET A 747 -7.13 -8.75 27.65
C MET A 747 -6.36 -9.67 26.71
N GLY A 748 -6.24 -10.98 26.97
CA GLY A 748 -5.40 -11.89 26.19
C GLY A 748 -3.93 -11.44 26.08
N GLU A 749 -3.37 -10.86 27.16
CA GLU A 749 -2.01 -10.36 27.22
C GLU A 749 -1.09 -11.22 28.09
N LEU A 750 0.06 -11.58 27.55
CA LEU A 750 1.11 -12.25 28.32
C LEU A 750 1.71 -11.30 29.40
N PRO A 751 2.05 -11.83 30.59
CA PRO A 751 3.00 -11.20 31.49
C PRO A 751 4.27 -10.77 30.75
N LEU A 752 4.79 -9.57 31.02
CA LEU A 752 5.97 -9.07 30.28
C LEU A 752 7.19 -9.97 30.44
N GLU A 753 7.34 -10.69 31.55
CA GLU A 753 8.43 -11.65 31.71
C GLU A 753 8.35 -12.78 30.67
N GLN A 754 7.18 -13.41 30.53
CA GLN A 754 6.92 -14.44 29.53
C GLN A 754 7.01 -13.88 28.11
N ARG A 755 6.54 -12.65 27.87
CA ARG A 755 6.67 -12.00 26.56
C ARG A 755 8.14 -11.73 26.19
N ARG A 756 8.97 -11.27 27.14
CA ARG A 756 10.41 -11.09 26.93
C ARG A 756 11.10 -12.43 26.65
N SER A 757 10.73 -13.48 27.38
CA SER A 757 11.15 -14.86 27.15
C SER A 757 10.82 -15.32 25.72
N GLN A 758 9.55 -15.18 25.30
CA GLN A 758 9.09 -15.50 23.94
C GLN A 758 9.89 -14.74 22.86
N LEU A 759 10.10 -13.42 23.03
CA LEU A 759 10.86 -12.62 22.07
C LEU A 759 12.36 -12.98 22.05
N ARG A 760 12.93 -13.34 23.20
CA ARG A 760 14.31 -13.82 23.33
C ARG A 760 14.51 -15.13 22.59
N LEU A 761 13.61 -16.10 22.80
CA LEU A 761 13.63 -17.40 22.12
C LEU A 761 13.47 -17.20 20.61
N ARG A 762 12.49 -16.40 20.15
CA ARG A 762 12.32 -16.07 18.73
C ARG A 762 13.58 -15.46 18.12
N TYR A 763 14.24 -14.54 18.83
CA TYR A 763 15.50 -13.96 18.37
C TYR A 763 16.61 -15.03 18.30
N TRP A 764 16.72 -15.92 19.28
CA TRP A 764 17.70 -17.02 19.26
C TRP A 764 17.49 -17.97 18.08
N TYR A 765 16.24 -18.39 17.82
CA TYR A 765 15.89 -19.17 16.64
C TYR A 765 16.30 -18.46 15.34
N GLY A 766 15.98 -17.16 15.25
CA GLY A 766 16.40 -16.32 14.12
C GLY A 766 17.92 -16.20 13.95
N VAL A 767 18.70 -16.27 15.03
CA VAL A 767 20.16 -16.30 14.94
C VAL A 767 20.67 -17.69 14.56
N LYS A 768 20.06 -18.76 15.08
CA LYS A 768 20.47 -20.16 14.80
C LYS A 768 20.18 -20.53 13.35
N GLY A 769 19.17 -19.94 12.71
CA GLY A 769 18.87 -20.12 11.28
C GLY A 769 19.71 -19.27 10.31
N HIS A 770 20.64 -18.42 10.77
CA HIS A 770 21.58 -17.76 9.85
C HIS A 770 22.70 -18.71 9.38
N LEU A 771 23.38 -18.38 8.28
CA LEU A 771 24.57 -19.11 7.81
C LEU A 771 25.66 -19.20 8.89
N GLU A 772 26.48 -20.26 8.88
CA GLU A 772 27.51 -20.51 9.91
C GLU A 772 28.52 -19.38 10.07
N ASN A 773 28.88 -18.75 8.96
CA ASN A 773 29.81 -17.62 8.90
C ASN A 773 29.18 -16.29 9.35
N HIS A 774 27.89 -16.27 9.71
CA HIS A 774 27.21 -15.04 10.08
C HIS A 774 27.75 -14.46 11.41
N PRO A 775 28.13 -13.17 11.47
CA PRO A 775 28.80 -12.59 12.65
C PRO A 775 28.03 -12.72 13.97
N VAL A 776 26.70 -12.67 13.92
CA VAL A 776 25.85 -12.77 15.13
C VAL A 776 25.80 -14.21 15.67
N ARG A 777 26.10 -15.22 14.83
CA ARG A 777 26.08 -16.64 15.24
C ARG A 777 27.19 -16.96 16.24
N VAL A 778 28.21 -16.11 16.35
CA VAL A 778 29.26 -16.17 17.39
C VAL A 778 28.67 -16.17 18.80
N ILE A 779 27.54 -15.48 19.02
CA ILE A 779 26.86 -15.43 20.33
C ILE A 779 26.27 -16.79 20.73
N LEU A 780 26.00 -17.67 19.75
CA LEU A 780 25.43 -19.00 19.98
C LEU A 780 26.48 -20.07 20.23
N LYS A 781 27.75 -19.81 19.90
CA LYS A 781 28.83 -20.76 20.16
C LYS A 781 28.88 -21.05 21.65
N ASN A 782 29.22 -22.29 22.01
CA ASN A 782 29.45 -22.70 23.38
C ASN A 782 30.35 -21.66 24.06
N CYS A 783 29.74 -20.86 24.94
CA CYS A 783 30.41 -19.73 25.53
C CYS A 783 31.55 -20.25 26.43
N TRP A 784 32.69 -19.57 26.43
CA TRP A 784 33.80 -19.71 27.40
C TRP A 784 33.37 -19.43 28.87
N GLU A 785 32.06 -19.35 29.14
CA GLU A 785 31.43 -18.90 30.38
C GLU A 785 31.10 -20.05 31.35
N TYR A 786 31.44 -21.31 30.99
CA TYR A 786 31.16 -22.51 31.80
C TYR A 786 31.76 -22.48 33.21
N GLU A 787 32.82 -21.71 33.43
CA GLU A 787 33.55 -21.66 34.69
C GLU A 787 32.97 -20.66 35.72
N TYR A 788 31.91 -19.91 35.37
CA TYR A 788 31.42 -18.79 36.19
C TYR A 788 29.96 -18.95 36.64
N LYS A 789 29.71 -18.80 37.95
CA LYS A 789 28.43 -19.09 38.62
C LYS A 789 27.28 -18.10 38.35
N GLU A 790 27.55 -16.86 37.93
CA GLU A 790 26.52 -15.82 37.78
C GLU A 790 26.72 -14.96 36.53
N ILE A 791 26.09 -15.34 35.41
CA ILE A 791 26.15 -14.56 34.17
C ILE A 791 24.73 -14.33 33.62
N THR A 792 24.45 -13.10 33.21
CA THR A 792 23.15 -12.66 32.66
C THR A 792 23.23 -12.26 31.19
N SER A 793 24.29 -12.69 30.47
CA SER A 793 24.46 -12.43 29.04
C SER A 793 23.34 -13.10 28.25
N PHE A 794 22.98 -12.53 27.09
CA PHE A 794 21.92 -13.10 26.26
C PHE A 794 22.14 -14.59 25.94
N GLY A 795 23.35 -14.96 25.50
CA GLY A 795 23.69 -16.33 25.07
C GLY A 795 23.54 -17.36 26.19
N TRP A 796 23.95 -17.04 27.41
CA TRP A 796 23.81 -17.94 28.56
C TRP A 796 22.35 -18.08 29.02
N VAL A 797 21.65 -16.95 29.17
CA VAL A 797 20.27 -16.94 29.65
C VAL A 797 19.35 -17.70 28.69
N VAL A 798 19.47 -17.43 27.38
CA VAL A 798 18.63 -18.10 26.39
C VAL A 798 18.96 -19.58 26.28
N ARG A 799 20.23 -19.97 26.45
CA ARG A 799 20.61 -21.38 26.41
C ARG A 799 20.04 -22.17 27.59
N LYS A 800 20.10 -21.60 28.80
CA LYS A 800 19.46 -22.22 29.98
C LYS A 800 17.97 -22.44 29.74
N GLU A 801 17.32 -21.45 29.15
CA GLU A 801 15.90 -21.46 28.81
C GLU A 801 15.57 -22.51 27.73
N VAL A 802 16.36 -22.55 26.64
CA VAL A 802 16.25 -23.56 25.57
C VAL A 802 16.46 -24.98 26.11
N ASN A 803 17.48 -25.19 26.96
CA ASN A 803 17.73 -26.49 27.59
C ASN A 803 16.58 -26.90 28.52
N SER A 804 16.04 -25.98 29.31
CA SER A 804 14.91 -26.28 30.21
C SER A 804 13.60 -26.57 29.47
N LEU A 805 13.50 -26.15 28.22
CA LEU A 805 12.35 -26.41 27.34
C LEU A 805 12.62 -27.56 26.36
N GLU A 806 13.79 -28.21 26.44
CA GLU A 806 14.21 -29.30 25.54
C GLU A 806 14.22 -28.90 24.05
N LEU A 807 14.42 -27.62 23.76
CA LEU A 807 14.34 -27.03 22.42
C LEU A 807 15.66 -27.02 21.64
N LYS A 808 16.73 -27.58 22.20
CA LYS A 808 18.11 -27.43 21.68
C LYS A 808 18.31 -28.16 20.36
N ASP A 809 17.76 -29.37 20.26
CA ASP A 809 18.07 -30.33 19.21
C ASP A 809 17.10 -30.25 18.02
N TYR A 810 16.11 -29.35 18.07
CA TYR A 810 15.25 -29.07 16.93
C TYR A 810 16.04 -28.44 15.77
N GLU A 811 15.75 -28.94 14.57
CA GLU A 811 16.14 -28.31 13.31
C GLU A 811 15.39 -26.98 13.13
N ILE A 812 16.08 -26.01 12.53
CA ILE A 812 15.56 -24.65 12.42
C ILE A 812 15.69 -24.19 10.98
N ALA A 813 14.57 -23.76 10.42
CA ALA A 813 14.52 -23.18 9.09
C ALA A 813 15.46 -21.98 8.95
N PRO A 814 16.04 -21.77 7.76
CA PRO A 814 16.95 -20.67 7.51
C PRO A 814 16.24 -19.33 7.72
N SER A 815 16.87 -18.43 8.48
CA SER A 815 16.30 -17.11 8.82
C SER A 815 16.36 -16.12 7.66
N VAL A 816 17.23 -16.40 6.70
CA VAL A 816 17.22 -15.77 5.38
C VAL A 816 17.19 -16.92 4.38
N ALA A 817 16.06 -17.09 3.70
CA ALA A 817 15.98 -18.02 2.60
C ALA A 817 16.80 -17.48 1.43
N ILE A 818 17.79 -18.26 0.98
CA ILE A 818 18.55 -17.98 -0.23
C ILE A 818 18.14 -19.06 -1.23
N PRO A 819 17.41 -18.71 -2.30
CA PRO A 819 16.97 -19.70 -3.25
C PRO A 819 18.14 -20.19 -4.11
N ALA A 820 18.15 -21.50 -4.42
CA ALA A 820 19.08 -22.11 -5.38
C ALA A 820 19.02 -21.44 -6.76
N ILE A 821 17.82 -21.05 -7.21
CA ILE A 821 17.59 -20.30 -8.44
C ILE A 821 17.40 -18.82 -8.10
N PRO A 822 18.06 -17.88 -8.79
CA PRO A 822 17.87 -16.46 -8.54
C PRO A 822 16.39 -16.03 -8.60
N PRO A 823 15.90 -15.21 -7.64
CA PRO A 823 14.48 -14.85 -7.54
C PRO A 823 13.90 -14.15 -8.77
N TRP A 824 14.73 -13.51 -9.59
CA TRP A 824 14.31 -12.86 -10.84
C TRP A 824 13.96 -13.85 -11.96
N LEU A 825 14.37 -15.11 -11.85
CA LEU A 825 14.02 -16.16 -12.81
C LEU A 825 12.71 -16.89 -12.47
N PHE A 826 12.13 -16.63 -11.30
CA PHE A 826 10.88 -17.30 -10.93
C PHE A 826 9.75 -16.95 -11.91
N PRO A 827 8.88 -17.92 -12.26
CA PRO A 827 7.74 -17.65 -13.09
C PRO A 827 6.67 -16.85 -12.35
N MET A 828 5.86 -16.07 -13.08
CA MET A 828 4.64 -15.47 -12.54
C MET A 828 3.61 -16.57 -12.27
N PRO A 829 3.20 -16.83 -11.01
CA PRO A 829 2.10 -17.74 -10.75
C PRO A 829 0.82 -17.17 -11.37
N LEU A 830 0.11 -18.01 -12.13
CA LEU A 830 -1.17 -17.65 -12.74
C LEU A 830 -2.26 -17.88 -11.70
N ILE A 831 -2.74 -16.80 -11.07
CA ILE A 831 -3.70 -16.88 -9.97
C ILE A 831 -5.05 -16.29 -10.38
N ASP A 832 -6.08 -17.13 -10.35
CA ASP A 832 -7.47 -16.74 -10.56
C ASP A 832 -8.15 -16.44 -9.22
N LEU A 833 -8.60 -15.19 -9.08
CA LEU A 833 -9.33 -14.67 -7.92
C LEU A 833 -10.75 -14.21 -8.31
N GLN A 834 -11.30 -14.61 -9.46
CA GLN A 834 -12.62 -14.17 -9.91
C GLN A 834 -13.72 -14.62 -8.95
N ILE A 835 -13.65 -15.84 -8.43
CA ILE A 835 -14.58 -16.36 -7.42
C ILE A 835 -14.60 -15.43 -6.19
N HIS A 836 -13.42 -15.04 -5.67
CA HIS A 836 -13.32 -14.10 -4.54
C HIS A 836 -13.96 -12.75 -4.83
N LYS A 837 -13.81 -12.23 -6.05
CA LYS A 837 -14.42 -10.96 -6.47
C LYS A 837 -15.94 -11.07 -6.53
N ILE A 838 -16.46 -12.17 -7.08
CA ILE A 838 -17.90 -12.44 -7.17
C ILE A 838 -18.50 -12.55 -5.76
N MET A 839 -17.81 -13.23 -4.84
CA MET A 839 -18.26 -13.39 -3.45
C MET A 839 -18.26 -12.13 -2.60
N LYS A 840 -17.50 -11.09 -2.98
CA LYS A 840 -17.48 -9.80 -2.28
C LYS A 840 -18.59 -8.85 -2.72
N GLU A 841 -19.39 -9.21 -3.73
CA GLU A 841 -20.53 -8.41 -4.14
C GLU A 841 -21.64 -8.52 -3.07
N PRO A 842 -22.15 -7.38 -2.54
CA PRO A 842 -22.96 -7.34 -1.32
C PRO A 842 -24.35 -8.01 -1.41
N GLU A 843 -24.76 -8.57 -2.55
CA GLU A 843 -26.14 -9.01 -2.80
C GLU A 843 -26.21 -10.38 -3.52
N MET A 844 -25.32 -11.34 -3.23
CA MET A 844 -25.48 -12.72 -3.74
C MET A 844 -26.38 -13.59 -2.85
N ASN A 845 -27.56 -13.94 -3.36
CA ASN A 845 -28.45 -14.99 -2.81
C ASN A 845 -28.17 -16.40 -3.38
N ILE A 846 -27.10 -16.58 -4.18
CA ILE A 846 -26.76 -17.87 -4.78
C ILE A 846 -25.88 -18.68 -3.79
N PRO A 847 -26.19 -19.95 -3.52
CA PRO A 847 -25.33 -20.80 -2.70
C PRO A 847 -23.91 -20.84 -3.24
N THR A 848 -22.92 -20.56 -2.38
CA THR A 848 -21.49 -20.48 -2.75
C THR A 848 -21.00 -21.70 -3.53
N LYS A 849 -21.51 -22.88 -3.21
CA LYS A 849 -21.18 -24.14 -3.89
C LYS A 849 -21.52 -24.12 -5.39
N LEU A 850 -22.69 -23.59 -5.74
CA LEU A 850 -23.16 -23.49 -7.14
C LEU A 850 -22.29 -22.53 -7.94
N VAL A 851 -21.92 -21.39 -7.34
CA VAL A 851 -21.05 -20.40 -8.00
C VAL A 851 -19.68 -20.99 -8.33
N VAL A 852 -19.07 -21.70 -7.37
CA VAL A 852 -17.77 -22.36 -7.56
C VAL A 852 -17.87 -23.46 -8.62
N GLN A 853 -18.87 -24.33 -8.54
CA GLN A 853 -19.07 -25.42 -9.49
C GLN A 853 -19.28 -24.92 -10.92
N GLN A 854 -20.18 -23.95 -11.11
CA GLN A 854 -20.44 -23.36 -12.43
C GLN A 854 -19.19 -22.70 -13.01
N TYR A 855 -18.40 -22.02 -12.18
CA TYR A 855 -17.17 -21.38 -12.63
C TYR A 855 -16.11 -22.40 -13.04
N ILE A 856 -15.87 -23.45 -12.23
CA ILE A 856 -14.92 -24.50 -12.54
C ILE A 856 -15.33 -25.28 -13.78
N ILE A 857 -16.61 -25.64 -13.93
CA ILE A 857 -17.13 -26.32 -15.12
C ILE A 857 -17.00 -25.42 -16.36
N LYS A 858 -17.15 -24.11 -16.22
CA LYS A 858 -17.04 -23.21 -17.37
C LYS A 858 -15.59 -23.00 -17.82
N GLU A 859 -14.68 -22.74 -16.88
CA GLU A 859 -13.33 -22.26 -17.20
C GLU A 859 -12.24 -23.36 -17.11
N TYR A 860 -12.48 -24.44 -16.34
CA TYR A 860 -11.48 -25.47 -16.01
C TYR A 860 -11.98 -26.92 -16.21
N TYR A 861 -13.00 -27.14 -17.04
CA TYR A 861 -13.58 -28.48 -17.28
C TYR A 861 -12.58 -29.52 -17.80
N SER A 862 -11.73 -29.12 -18.76
CA SER A 862 -10.76 -29.99 -19.41
C SER A 862 -9.36 -29.92 -18.78
N VAL A 863 -9.25 -29.39 -17.56
CA VAL A 863 -7.98 -29.17 -16.85
C VAL A 863 -7.97 -30.05 -15.61
N LEU A 864 -6.85 -30.71 -15.31
CA LEU A 864 -6.73 -31.52 -14.11
C LEU A 864 -6.88 -30.63 -12.87
N GLN A 865 -7.83 -30.97 -11.99
CA GLN A 865 -8.09 -30.20 -10.78
C GLN A 865 -7.42 -30.88 -9.58
N VAL A 866 -6.52 -30.15 -8.92
CA VAL A 866 -5.83 -30.59 -7.70
C VAL A 866 -6.29 -29.71 -6.55
N PHE A 867 -6.97 -30.29 -5.57
CA PHE A 867 -7.40 -29.56 -4.38
C PHE A 867 -6.34 -29.69 -3.29
N THR A 868 -5.90 -28.56 -2.74
CA THR A 868 -4.99 -28.56 -1.59
C THR A 868 -5.80 -28.36 -0.32
N ASP A 869 -5.69 -29.30 0.62
CA ASP A 869 -6.25 -29.14 1.96
C ASP A 869 -5.12 -29.13 3.01
N GLY A 870 -5.01 -28.01 3.70
CA GLY A 870 -4.12 -27.83 4.84
C GLY A 870 -4.87 -27.85 6.18
N SER A 871 -6.14 -28.30 6.19
CA SER A 871 -7.00 -28.29 7.37
C SER A 871 -6.41 -29.08 8.53
N LYS A 872 -6.52 -28.50 9.72
CA LYS A 872 -5.84 -28.99 10.93
C LYS A 872 -6.56 -30.21 11.49
N GLU A 873 -5.90 -31.36 11.51
CA GLU A 873 -6.19 -32.39 12.51
C GLU A 873 -5.61 -31.98 13.87
N PRO A 874 -6.22 -32.42 15.00
CA PRO A 874 -5.78 -32.06 16.35
C PRO A 874 -4.29 -32.38 16.61
N GLU A 875 -3.77 -33.47 16.05
CA GLU A 875 -2.41 -33.96 16.34
C GLU A 875 -1.31 -33.13 15.65
N LEU A 876 -1.53 -32.63 14.43
CA LEU A 876 -0.60 -31.73 13.74
C LEU A 876 -0.66 -30.28 14.26
N SER A 877 -1.76 -29.95 14.96
CA SER A 877 -2.13 -28.58 15.29
C SER A 877 -1.23 -27.91 16.33
N GLU A 878 -0.47 -28.68 17.11
CA GLU A 878 0.38 -28.16 18.17
C GLU A 878 1.69 -27.52 17.67
N HIS A 879 2.15 -27.88 16.46
CA HIS A 879 3.51 -27.55 16.03
C HIS A 879 3.60 -26.68 14.77
N VAL A 880 2.56 -26.63 13.93
CA VAL A 880 2.62 -25.96 12.61
C VAL A 880 1.47 -24.96 12.41
N SER A 881 1.77 -23.80 11.82
CA SER A 881 0.75 -22.79 11.51
C SER A 881 -0.10 -23.20 10.31
N VAL A 882 -1.38 -22.79 10.28
CA VAL A 882 -2.30 -23.04 9.14
C VAL A 882 -1.68 -22.60 7.82
N PHE A 883 -1.08 -21.41 7.81
CA PHE A 883 -0.41 -20.89 6.62
C PHE A 883 0.75 -21.78 6.13
N THR A 884 1.46 -22.41 7.06
CA THR A 884 2.55 -23.34 6.72
C THR A 884 2.01 -24.67 6.18
N THR A 885 0.93 -25.21 6.75
CA THR A 885 0.32 -26.45 6.25
C THR A 885 -0.25 -26.26 4.84
N GLU A 886 -0.92 -25.14 4.59
CA GLU A 886 -1.44 -24.77 3.25
C GLU A 886 -0.31 -24.57 2.21
N LEU A 887 0.83 -23.98 2.61
CA LEU A 887 2.01 -23.88 1.73
C LEU A 887 2.60 -25.26 1.41
N LEU A 888 2.73 -26.13 2.42
CA LEU A 888 3.25 -27.48 2.21
C LEU A 888 2.33 -28.32 1.33
N ALA A 889 1.00 -28.23 1.53
CA ALA A 889 0.02 -28.88 0.65
C ALA A 889 0.19 -28.42 -0.80
N THR A 890 0.42 -27.12 -1.01
CA THR A 890 0.68 -26.55 -2.34
C THR A 890 2.00 -27.06 -2.93
N MET A 891 3.04 -27.16 -2.13
CA MET A 891 4.34 -27.70 -2.55
C MET A 891 4.24 -29.18 -2.96
N LEU A 892 3.53 -29.99 -2.18
CA LEU A 892 3.28 -31.39 -2.49
C LEU A 892 2.47 -31.57 -3.78
N ALA A 893 1.45 -30.75 -3.99
CA ALA A 893 0.70 -30.74 -5.24
C ALA A 893 1.61 -30.47 -6.45
N LEU A 894 2.54 -29.52 -6.34
CA LEU A 894 3.51 -29.24 -7.39
C LEU A 894 4.51 -30.38 -7.60
N GLN A 895 5.01 -31.01 -6.52
CA GLN A 895 5.90 -32.18 -6.64
C GLN A 895 5.20 -33.34 -7.36
N TRP A 896 3.94 -33.61 -7.02
CA TRP A 896 3.15 -34.62 -7.71
C TRP A 896 2.93 -34.28 -9.19
N ILE A 897 2.68 -33.01 -9.53
CA ILE A 897 2.58 -32.54 -10.92
C ILE A 897 3.92 -32.71 -11.65
N GLU A 898 5.05 -32.45 -10.99
CA GLU A 898 6.40 -32.62 -11.55
C GLU A 898 6.70 -34.10 -11.88
N GLU A 899 6.21 -35.04 -11.07
CA GLU A 899 6.35 -36.48 -11.27
C GLU A 899 5.40 -37.03 -12.34
N VAL A 900 4.12 -36.64 -12.31
CA VAL A 900 3.07 -37.19 -13.19
C VAL A 900 3.05 -36.49 -14.56
N GLN A 901 3.54 -35.26 -14.62
CA GLN A 901 3.66 -34.45 -15.84
C GLN A 901 2.34 -34.29 -16.65
N PRO A 902 1.21 -33.92 -16.02
CA PRO A 902 -0.02 -33.61 -16.75
C PRO A 902 0.16 -32.37 -17.63
N GLU A 903 -0.48 -32.31 -18.81
CA GLU A 903 -0.33 -31.18 -19.73
C GLU A 903 -0.82 -29.83 -19.14
N ARG A 904 -1.98 -29.84 -18.48
CA ARG A 904 -2.61 -28.66 -17.86
C ARG A 904 -3.23 -28.99 -16.52
N THR A 905 -2.88 -28.23 -15.49
CA THR A 905 -3.37 -28.43 -14.11
C THR A 905 -3.81 -27.12 -13.46
N VAL A 906 -4.87 -27.19 -12.64
CA VAL A 906 -5.30 -26.11 -11.75
C VAL A 906 -5.24 -26.57 -10.29
N ILE A 907 -4.49 -25.83 -9.47
CA ILE A 907 -4.40 -26.03 -8.03
C ILE A 907 -5.44 -25.15 -7.35
N CYS A 908 -6.45 -25.77 -6.75
CA CYS A 908 -7.52 -25.12 -6.02
C CYS A 908 -7.13 -24.98 -4.53
N SER A 909 -6.96 -23.76 -4.06
CA SER A 909 -6.60 -23.45 -2.66
C SER A 909 -7.58 -22.46 -2.05
N ASP A 910 -7.95 -22.69 -0.79
CA ASP A 910 -8.75 -21.75 -0.01
C ASP A 910 -7.95 -20.68 0.72
N SER A 911 -6.63 -20.83 0.73
CA SER A 911 -5.73 -19.89 1.37
C SER A 911 -5.42 -18.68 0.51
N MET A 912 -6.22 -17.62 0.71
CA MET A 912 -5.91 -16.30 0.17
C MET A 912 -4.52 -15.82 0.64
N ALA A 913 -4.08 -16.20 1.84
CA ALA A 913 -2.76 -15.85 2.36
C ALA A 913 -1.64 -16.50 1.52
N VAL A 914 -1.74 -17.79 1.19
CA VAL A 914 -0.77 -18.46 0.33
C VAL A 914 -0.74 -17.84 -1.05
N LEU A 915 -1.91 -17.70 -1.70
CA LEU A 915 -2.00 -17.16 -3.06
C LEU A 915 -1.44 -15.73 -3.15
N THR A 916 -1.73 -14.88 -2.16
CA THR A 916 -1.16 -13.51 -2.12
C THR A 916 0.35 -13.49 -1.83
N SER A 917 0.86 -14.44 -1.03
CA SER A 917 2.30 -14.61 -0.81
C SER A 917 3.02 -15.10 -2.06
N LEU A 918 2.44 -16.04 -2.83
CA LEU A 918 3.01 -16.48 -4.10
C LEU A 918 3.02 -15.36 -5.13
N LEU A 919 1.92 -14.60 -5.25
CA LEU A 919 1.81 -13.46 -6.16
C LEU A 919 2.85 -12.37 -5.88
N SER A 920 3.10 -12.10 -4.61
CA SER A 920 4.09 -11.09 -4.19
C SER A 920 5.52 -11.62 -4.12
N GLY A 921 5.70 -12.95 -4.21
CA GLY A 921 6.96 -13.65 -3.96
C GLY A 921 7.49 -13.47 -2.53
N LYS A 922 6.64 -13.07 -1.57
CA LYS A 922 7.06 -12.67 -0.22
C LYS A 922 6.18 -13.26 0.87
N SER A 923 6.83 -13.73 1.93
CA SER A 923 6.20 -14.12 3.19
C SER A 923 6.98 -13.56 4.37
N GLU A 924 6.26 -13.10 5.40
CA GLU A 924 6.87 -12.73 6.68
C GLU A 924 7.18 -13.94 7.56
N ALA A 925 6.51 -15.07 7.33
CA ALA A 925 6.59 -16.26 8.18
C ALA A 925 7.49 -17.36 7.59
N ARG A 926 7.30 -17.71 6.32
CA ARG A 926 7.95 -18.84 5.64
C ARG A 926 8.38 -18.47 4.21
N GLN A 927 9.40 -17.61 4.11
CA GLN A 927 9.95 -17.18 2.81
C GLN A 927 10.65 -18.33 2.07
N ASP A 928 11.24 -19.26 2.84
CA ASP A 928 11.84 -20.51 2.38
C ASP A 928 10.84 -21.33 1.55
N LEU A 929 9.67 -21.65 2.11
CA LEU A 929 8.66 -22.45 1.41
C LEU A 929 8.08 -21.74 0.19
N VAL A 930 7.91 -20.42 0.25
CA VAL A 930 7.48 -19.64 -0.93
C VAL A 930 8.50 -19.75 -2.06
N PHE A 931 9.79 -19.72 -1.75
CA PHE A 931 10.83 -19.91 -2.76
C PHE A 931 10.85 -21.33 -3.31
N GLU A 932 10.70 -22.36 -2.47
CA GLU A 932 10.58 -23.75 -2.94
C GLU A 932 9.40 -23.93 -3.90
N VAL A 933 8.21 -23.41 -3.54
CA VAL A 933 7.02 -23.45 -4.41
C VAL A 933 7.27 -22.77 -5.76
N LEU A 934 7.91 -21.59 -5.75
CA LEU A 934 8.22 -20.86 -6.98
C LEU A 934 9.32 -21.54 -7.82
N GLN A 935 10.26 -22.24 -7.17
CA GLN A 935 11.28 -23.05 -7.84
C GLN A 935 10.69 -24.30 -8.48
N SER A 936 9.84 -25.04 -7.77
CA SER A 936 9.10 -26.16 -8.35
C SER A 936 8.27 -25.69 -9.54
N LEU A 937 7.56 -24.56 -9.42
CA LEU A 937 6.82 -23.98 -10.54
C LEU A 937 7.74 -23.60 -11.72
N PHE A 938 8.95 -23.11 -11.46
CA PHE A 938 9.95 -22.85 -12.51
C PHE A 938 10.33 -24.14 -13.24
N ARG A 939 10.66 -25.21 -12.51
CA ARG A 939 11.04 -26.51 -13.10
C ARG A 939 9.91 -27.11 -13.92
N ILE A 940 8.69 -27.12 -13.38
CA ILE A 940 7.49 -27.63 -14.06
C ILE A 940 7.23 -26.89 -15.37
N ARG A 941 7.42 -25.56 -15.40
CA ARG A 941 7.27 -24.78 -16.64
C ARG A 941 8.35 -25.08 -17.68
N GLN A 942 9.57 -25.42 -17.26
CA GLN A 942 10.62 -25.86 -18.19
C GLN A 942 10.26 -27.20 -18.85
N LEU A 943 9.43 -28.03 -18.20
CA LEU A 943 8.88 -29.26 -18.78
C LEU A 943 7.68 -28.99 -19.73
N GLY A 944 7.28 -27.73 -19.94
CA GLY A 944 6.17 -27.36 -20.81
C GLY A 944 4.77 -27.52 -20.18
N ILE A 945 4.70 -27.78 -18.87
CA ILE A 945 3.44 -27.99 -18.14
C ILE A 945 2.85 -26.65 -17.69
N GLU A 946 1.55 -26.44 -17.95
CA GLU A 946 0.83 -25.25 -17.49
C GLU A 946 0.16 -25.50 -16.12
N VAL A 947 0.54 -24.71 -15.11
CA VAL A 947 -0.06 -24.75 -13.76
C VAL A 947 -0.69 -23.42 -13.41
N ASN A 948 -2.00 -23.47 -13.15
CA ASN A 948 -2.84 -22.36 -12.69
C ASN A 948 -3.21 -22.55 -11.21
N PHE A 949 -3.44 -21.47 -10.49
CA PHE A 949 -3.92 -21.47 -9.11
C PHE A 949 -5.30 -20.81 -9.06
N LEU A 950 -6.27 -21.47 -8.44
CA LEU A 950 -7.62 -20.96 -8.26
C LEU A 950 -7.93 -20.77 -6.79
N TRP A 951 -8.40 -19.58 -6.40
CA TRP A 951 -8.94 -19.40 -5.06
C TRP A 951 -10.36 -19.97 -4.95
N VAL A 952 -10.59 -20.79 -3.92
CA VAL A 952 -11.91 -21.33 -3.57
C VAL A 952 -12.26 -20.99 -2.10
N PRO A 953 -13.52 -20.77 -1.73
CA PRO A 953 -13.88 -20.44 -0.35
C PRO A 953 -13.79 -21.67 0.58
N ALA A 954 -13.26 -21.46 1.80
CA ALA A 954 -13.28 -22.45 2.88
C ALA A 954 -14.71 -22.68 3.40
N TYR A 955 -15.16 -23.94 3.53
CA TYR A 955 -16.52 -24.26 3.98
C TYR A 955 -16.63 -24.27 5.51
N VAL A 956 -17.53 -23.47 6.09
CA VAL A 956 -17.88 -23.49 7.52
C VAL A 956 -19.09 -24.41 7.71
N GLY A 957 -18.81 -25.69 7.92
CA GLY A 957 -19.78 -26.71 8.28
C GLY A 957 -19.03 -28.02 8.48
N GLY A 958 -19.11 -28.61 9.68
CA GLY A 958 -18.30 -29.77 10.08
C GLY A 958 -18.27 -30.87 9.01
N GLY A 959 -17.06 -31.22 8.55
CA GLY A 959 -16.82 -32.14 7.45
C GLY A 959 -16.04 -31.47 6.31
N GLY A 960 -14.73 -31.29 6.49
CA GLY A 960 -13.83 -30.69 5.48
C GLY A 960 -13.92 -31.38 4.13
N GLN A 961 -14.03 -30.58 3.06
CA GLN A 961 -14.03 -30.88 1.60
C GLN A 961 -14.87 -32.06 1.05
N ARG A 962 -15.27 -33.06 1.85
CA ARG A 962 -16.09 -34.23 1.52
C ARG A 962 -17.46 -33.89 0.93
N LEU A 963 -18.00 -32.70 1.18
CA LEU A 963 -19.30 -32.27 0.66
C LEU A 963 -19.28 -31.84 -0.82
N ILE A 964 -18.12 -31.56 -1.41
CA ILE A 964 -18.03 -31.48 -2.88
C ILE A 964 -18.18 -32.88 -3.48
N TYR A 965 -17.61 -33.90 -2.83
CA TYR A 965 -17.63 -35.30 -3.27
C TYR A 965 -19.00 -35.99 -3.10
N GLY A 966 -19.71 -35.75 -1.99
CA GLY A 966 -20.95 -36.49 -1.67
C GLY A 966 -22.19 -36.12 -2.48
N GLY A 967 -22.19 -35.00 -3.22
CA GLY A 967 -23.34 -34.53 -3.99
C GLY A 967 -23.21 -34.62 -5.52
N LEU A 968 -22.08 -35.11 -6.02
CA LEU A 968 -21.73 -35.10 -7.45
C LEU A 968 -21.59 -36.50 -8.07
N GLY A 969 -21.95 -37.55 -7.34
CA GLY A 969 -21.76 -38.95 -7.75
C GLY A 969 -22.61 -39.45 -8.94
N HIS A 970 -23.44 -38.62 -9.57
CA HIS A 970 -24.35 -39.08 -10.64
C HIS A 970 -24.22 -38.37 -11.99
N HIS A 971 -23.35 -37.37 -12.16
CA HIS A 971 -23.28 -36.59 -13.41
C HIS A 971 -21.86 -36.25 -13.90
N TRP A 972 -20.92 -37.21 -13.82
CA TRP A 972 -19.66 -37.11 -14.59
C TRP A 972 -19.66 -38.11 -15.75
N PRO A 973 -19.41 -37.70 -17.00
CA PRO A 973 -18.97 -38.62 -18.05
C PRO A 973 -17.56 -39.15 -17.73
N PRO A 974 -17.10 -40.25 -18.36
CA PRO A 974 -15.93 -41.02 -17.91
C PRO A 974 -14.61 -40.33 -18.31
N LEU A 975 -14.22 -39.29 -17.58
CA LEU A 975 -12.85 -38.76 -17.55
C LEU A 975 -12.49 -38.47 -16.08
N ALA A 976 -11.31 -38.96 -15.69
CA ALA A 976 -10.79 -39.19 -14.33
C ALA A 976 -11.35 -38.33 -13.16
N PRO A 977 -11.55 -38.93 -11.95
CA PRO A 977 -12.00 -38.21 -10.76
C PRO A 977 -10.98 -37.15 -10.30
N PRO A 978 -11.43 -36.04 -9.67
CA PRO A 978 -10.54 -35.01 -9.15
C PRO A 978 -9.60 -35.57 -8.07
N LEU A 979 -8.33 -35.17 -8.13
CA LEU A 979 -7.29 -35.60 -7.19
C LEU A 979 -7.24 -34.66 -5.98
N VAL A 980 -7.35 -35.22 -4.78
CA VAL A 980 -7.11 -34.49 -3.52
C VAL A 980 -5.74 -34.84 -3.01
N VAL A 981 -4.87 -33.83 -2.89
CA VAL A 981 -3.59 -33.98 -2.20
C VAL A 981 -3.85 -33.65 -0.73
N ASP A 982 -4.19 -34.68 0.04
CA ASP A 982 -4.31 -34.60 1.49
C ASP A 982 -2.91 -34.75 2.11
N THR A 983 -2.53 -33.76 2.93
CA THR A 983 -1.25 -33.77 3.66
C THR A 983 -1.10 -34.95 4.62
N LYS A 984 -2.20 -35.66 4.95
CA LYS A 984 -2.21 -36.86 5.81
C LYS A 984 -1.29 -37.99 5.34
N LEU A 985 -1.29 -38.31 4.04
CA LEU A 985 -0.60 -39.52 3.54
C LEU A 985 0.92 -39.36 3.52
N PHE A 986 1.43 -38.12 3.41
CA PHE A 986 2.85 -37.86 3.28
C PHE A 986 3.52 -37.62 4.65
N ILE A 987 2.85 -36.96 5.60
CA ILE A 987 3.45 -36.67 6.92
C ILE A 987 3.60 -37.95 7.76
N GLN A 988 2.71 -38.95 7.60
CA GLN A 988 2.92 -40.27 8.21
C GLN A 988 4.15 -41.01 7.65
N CYS A 989 4.61 -40.68 6.44
CA CYS A 989 5.78 -41.30 5.80
C CYS A 989 7.07 -40.46 5.95
N ALA A 990 6.97 -39.14 6.13
CA ALA A 990 8.10 -38.21 6.15
C ALA A 990 8.61 -37.85 7.57
N LEU A 991 7.93 -38.29 8.63
CA LEU A 991 8.36 -38.06 10.02
C LEU A 991 9.68 -38.75 10.46
N PRO A 992 10.39 -39.59 9.68
CA PRO A 992 11.77 -39.98 9.99
C PRO A 992 12.87 -39.13 9.31
N PHE A 993 12.57 -38.03 8.61
CA PHE A 993 13.59 -37.19 7.94
C PHE A 993 13.64 -35.74 8.42
#